data_AF-E7N725-F1
#
_entry.id   AF-E7N725-F1
#
_cell.length_a   1.000
_cell.length_b   1.000
_cell.length_c   1.000
_cell.angle_alpha   90.00
_cell.angle_beta   90.00
_cell.angle_gamma   90.00
#
_symmetry.space_group_name_H-M   'P 1'
#
loop_
_entity.id
_entity.type
_entity.pdbx_description
1 polymer ?
#
loop_
_entity_poly.entity_id
_entity_poly.type
_entity_poly.pdbx_seq_one_letter_code
_entity_poly.pdbx_strand_id
1 'polypeptide(L)'
;MSQSVNRGKKPAASKVAADTVEPVEPAESVRPTGPVEEAEETAKASAVVEQPTQKASVVEDAGEAADQGVGETASLADESVETAGSEPAAAEAAAAEAVVTPASMSVVDEATTPAEALSPYESSGADATVEAQQVTAWPSGSGDMPPSIAPKIPASGSRASRRRRLIPAACAAGAAALLLAWGGIAWWTTQHIASGTTVSGVDVSGLSPKEARDRISKGVGDQLAQPVTLTVGQGRSELVPAKSGVSVDTNASVKKLTGFTLNPVTLTQRLGGQRTDAVIRVDSTALRGALEDRVDTMANGAVSATVTLDGTKPVTTPASNGIGLDVDASLKQLAGSWPLGKKTLAMAEGTAIPAITNEEATKFVDGTLTPLLSSGLTVDAAGTGVQSKNPGAAAAFSPQDTAAMLKLSSEGGTLSATFDPTALRDAVVARIGQVEAPVQNATWKIDGSATGAPGARPQYVPAAQGKLIDTAALSASLLKAGTSATDVAGRTVPLPMVVAEPTVTTPQNEWGISEVIGEFATPYNSGDAPRTQNLTRGAELVNGTVVKPGEVFSLEKVLGEVDSEHGFADAGVIQNGEHVDAMGGGLSQVATTTFNAGFEAGMDDTEHHPHQYYFERYPAGREATLWTGNLDMKFTNSTSHAVLAQAWLDGEQIHVRLWSTKYYDVSITSSDRSNFRPVRTKHGSGPDCEPTSGGQQGFDITVTRTRKHDGKALPDDVLTTKYDGDIDMICN
;
A
#
# COMPACT_ATOMS: atom_id res chain seq x y z
N MET A 1 -29.44 -59.13 -13.58
CA MET A 1 -30.72 -59.40 -12.87
C MET A 1 -30.71 -58.54 -11.62
N SER A 2 -31.67 -57.67 -11.33
CA SER A 2 -32.86 -57.24 -12.09
C SER A 2 -33.24 -55.78 -11.70
N GLN A 3 -34.17 -55.17 -12.43
CA GLN A 3 -34.56 -53.75 -12.30
C GLN A 3 -35.55 -53.51 -11.13
N SER A 4 -35.62 -52.29 -10.55
CA SER A 4 -36.82 -51.42 -10.66
C SER A 4 -36.87 -50.13 -9.80
N VAL A 5 -37.12 -49.01 -10.48
CA VAL A 5 -38.14 -47.95 -10.19
C VAL A 5 -38.12 -47.08 -8.90
N ASN A 6 -37.76 -45.82 -9.14
CA ASN A 6 -38.15 -44.52 -8.56
C ASN A 6 -39.37 -44.36 -7.59
N ARG A 7 -39.14 -43.63 -6.47
CA ARG A 7 -40.00 -42.64 -5.74
C ARG A 7 -39.27 -42.28 -4.41
N GLY A 8 -39.29 -41.08 -3.81
CA GLY A 8 -39.79 -39.75 -4.23
C GLY A 8 -40.17 -38.85 -3.02
N LYS A 9 -39.85 -37.53 -3.08
CA LYS A 9 -40.25 -36.42 -2.15
C LYS A 9 -39.26 -36.07 -0.98
N LYS A 10 -39.48 -34.88 -0.39
CA LYS A 10 -38.60 -34.06 0.48
C LYS A 10 -38.40 -34.58 1.94
N PRO A 11 -37.38 -34.08 2.68
CA PRO A 11 -37.03 -34.55 4.03
C PRO A 11 -37.88 -33.95 5.17
N ALA A 12 -37.76 -34.56 6.34
CA ALA A 12 -38.19 -34.07 7.66
C ALA A 12 -37.08 -34.32 8.71
N ALA A 13 -37.14 -33.66 9.87
CA ALA A 13 -36.07 -33.63 10.88
C ALA A 13 -36.18 -34.73 11.97
N SER A 14 -35.38 -34.60 13.06
CA SER A 14 -35.24 -35.50 14.24
C SER A 14 -34.37 -36.77 14.03
N LYS A 15 -33.64 -37.32 15.02
CA LYS A 15 -33.44 -36.99 16.46
C LYS A 15 -32.27 -37.80 17.10
N VAL A 16 -31.81 -37.39 18.30
CA VAL A 16 -31.24 -38.24 19.40
C VAL A 16 -29.86 -38.89 19.11
N ALA A 17 -28.95 -39.18 20.06
CA ALA A 17 -28.91 -39.09 21.54
C ALA A 17 -27.67 -38.23 21.97
N ALA A 18 -27.53 -37.61 23.15
CA ALA A 18 -28.03 -37.82 24.53
C ALA A 18 -27.29 -38.90 25.35
N ASP A 19 -26.76 -38.49 26.52
CA ASP A 19 -26.45 -39.34 27.68
C ASP A 19 -26.65 -38.53 28.98
N THR A 20 -26.72 -39.18 30.14
CA THR A 20 -27.64 -38.77 31.23
C THR A 20 -27.07 -38.91 32.65
N VAL A 21 -27.32 -37.93 33.53
CA VAL A 21 -27.32 -38.09 35.00
C VAL A 21 -28.46 -37.24 35.60
N GLU A 22 -29.17 -37.75 36.62
CA GLU A 22 -30.38 -37.16 37.23
C GLU A 22 -30.18 -36.70 38.71
N PRO A 23 -31.13 -35.95 39.32
CA PRO A 23 -30.91 -35.10 40.51
C PRO A 23 -31.46 -35.64 41.85
N VAL A 24 -31.42 -34.81 42.90
CA VAL A 24 -32.05 -35.02 44.22
C VAL A 24 -32.70 -33.70 44.72
N GLU A 25 -33.82 -33.78 45.46
CA GLU A 25 -34.71 -32.66 45.87
C GLU A 25 -34.93 -32.53 47.42
N PRO A 26 -35.63 -31.48 47.94
CA PRO A 26 -35.38 -30.92 49.30
C PRO A 26 -36.52 -30.98 50.37
N ALA A 27 -36.20 -30.54 51.62
CA ALA A 27 -37.09 -30.25 52.77
C ALA A 27 -36.28 -29.57 53.95
N GLU A 28 -36.78 -28.78 54.91
CA GLU A 28 -37.98 -27.92 55.07
C GLU A 28 -37.79 -26.86 56.23
N SER A 29 -38.59 -25.79 56.23
CA SER A 29 -39.14 -24.90 57.30
C SER A 29 -38.55 -24.77 58.75
N VAL A 30 -38.52 -23.52 59.28
CA VAL A 30 -39.25 -23.02 60.50
C VAL A 30 -38.85 -21.55 60.90
N ARG A 31 -39.74 -20.80 61.59
CA ARG A 31 -39.61 -19.40 62.12
C ARG A 31 -39.93 -19.36 63.65
N PRO A 32 -39.81 -18.26 64.44
CA PRO A 32 -39.75 -16.81 64.13
C PRO A 32 -38.42 -16.14 64.65
N THR A 33 -38.23 -14.89 65.14
CA THR A 33 -39.06 -13.75 65.64
C THR A 33 -38.26 -12.41 65.61
N GLY A 34 -38.88 -11.28 65.99
CA GLY A 34 -38.23 -9.96 66.26
C GLY A 34 -38.23 -9.58 67.76
N PRO A 35 -38.08 -8.29 68.17
CA PRO A 35 -38.19 -7.06 67.35
C PRO A 35 -37.15 -5.92 67.65
N VAL A 36 -37.08 -4.87 66.79
CA VAL A 36 -37.10 -3.41 67.15
C VAL A 36 -35.91 -2.80 67.99
N GLU A 37 -35.50 -1.51 67.96
CA GLU A 37 -35.99 -0.20 67.43
C GLU A 37 -34.84 0.70 66.83
N GLU A 38 -35.14 2.00 66.66
CA GLU A 38 -34.40 3.28 66.45
C GLU A 38 -33.14 3.60 67.32
N ALA A 39 -32.40 4.72 67.21
CA ALA A 39 -32.10 5.73 66.15
C ALA A 39 -31.02 6.74 66.64
N GLU A 40 -30.49 7.59 65.73
CA GLU A 40 -29.74 8.86 66.00
C GLU A 40 -28.45 8.73 66.88
N GLU A 41 -27.62 9.74 67.17
CA GLU A 41 -27.64 11.19 66.85
C GLU A 41 -26.22 11.74 66.51
N THR A 42 -26.08 13.07 66.46
CA THR A 42 -25.02 13.81 65.76
C THR A 42 -23.69 14.06 66.51
N ALA A 43 -22.72 14.59 65.74
CA ALA A 43 -21.86 15.75 66.09
C ALA A 43 -20.42 15.58 66.66
N LYS A 44 -19.51 16.31 65.97
CA LYS A 44 -18.38 17.16 66.44
C LYS A 44 -17.34 16.52 67.39
N ALA A 45 -16.09 16.31 66.99
CA ALA A 45 -15.04 17.25 66.52
C ALA A 45 -14.32 18.04 67.64
N SER A 46 -13.00 18.26 67.44
CA SER A 46 -12.02 18.88 68.36
C SER A 46 -11.62 18.03 69.58
N ALA A 47 -10.40 18.12 70.13
CA ALA A 47 -9.11 18.56 69.58
C ALA A 47 -7.95 18.12 70.51
N VAL A 48 -6.74 18.02 69.94
CA VAL A 48 -5.39 18.26 70.51
C VAL A 48 -5.24 18.36 72.05
N VAL A 49 -4.33 17.56 72.64
CA VAL A 49 -3.23 18.04 73.53
C VAL A 49 -2.19 16.95 73.87
N GLU A 50 -0.93 17.28 73.61
CA GLU A 50 0.37 16.93 74.21
C GLU A 50 0.77 15.50 74.72
N GLN A 51 1.98 15.14 74.29
CA GLN A 51 3.03 14.31 74.96
C GLN A 51 3.36 14.82 76.41
N PRO A 52 4.13 14.12 77.30
CA PRO A 52 5.46 13.54 76.96
C PRO A 52 6.11 12.44 77.86
N THR A 53 7.35 12.04 77.48
CA THR A 53 8.43 11.40 78.29
C THR A 53 8.22 9.99 78.87
N GLN A 54 9.24 9.18 79.25
CA GLN A 54 10.67 9.02 78.87
C GLN A 54 11.20 7.70 79.51
N LYS A 55 12.14 6.98 78.84
CA LYS A 55 13.35 6.27 79.35
C LYS A 55 13.85 5.25 78.30
N ALA A 56 15.13 5.29 77.90
CA ALA A 56 16.30 4.58 78.46
C ALA A 56 16.33 3.06 78.10
N SER A 57 17.47 2.39 77.88
CA SER A 57 18.88 2.69 78.24
C SER A 57 19.92 1.94 77.38
N VAL A 58 21.10 2.57 77.18
CA VAL A 58 22.49 2.03 77.29
C VAL A 58 22.82 0.60 76.80
N VAL A 59 23.83 0.48 75.93
CA VAL A 59 25.09 -0.32 76.12
C VAL A 59 26.09 0.01 74.98
N GLU A 60 27.38 0.06 75.31
CA GLU A 60 28.52 0.22 74.38
C GLU A 60 29.41 -1.04 74.41
N ASP A 61 30.21 -1.31 73.36
CA ASP A 61 31.69 -1.43 73.47
C ASP A 61 32.40 -1.45 72.08
N ALA A 62 33.73 -1.34 72.11
CA ALA A 62 34.75 -1.17 71.07
C ALA A 62 34.83 -2.20 69.90
N GLY A 63 35.56 -1.92 68.80
CA GLY A 63 36.23 -0.66 68.39
C GLY A 63 37.46 -0.84 67.47
N GLU A 64 38.13 0.31 67.19
CA GLU A 64 39.55 0.49 66.73
C GLU A 64 39.96 -0.01 65.31
N ALA A 65 40.78 0.68 64.49
CA ALA A 65 41.52 1.96 64.63
C ALA A 65 41.94 2.58 63.26
N ALA A 66 42.29 3.90 63.28
CA ALA A 66 43.33 4.60 62.48
C ALA A 66 43.22 4.70 60.93
N ASP A 67 43.85 5.66 60.22
CA ASP A 67 44.34 7.04 60.48
C ASP A 67 44.82 7.68 59.13
N GLN A 68 45.12 9.00 59.09
CA GLN A 68 45.75 9.78 58.00
C GLN A 68 44.87 10.07 56.74
N GLY A 69 44.83 11.28 56.15
CA GLY A 69 45.40 12.56 56.60
C GLY A 69 45.18 13.76 55.64
N VAL A 70 44.93 14.93 56.24
CA VAL A 70 45.35 16.33 55.90
C VAL A 70 45.41 16.84 54.43
N GLY A 71 44.72 17.99 54.19
CA GLY A 71 45.23 19.13 53.37
C GLY A 71 44.63 19.29 51.96
N GLU A 72 44.49 20.50 51.39
CA GLU A 72 44.64 21.88 51.91
C GLU A 72 43.81 22.88 51.04
N THR A 73 43.62 24.13 51.50
CA THR A 73 42.78 25.18 50.88
C THR A 73 43.54 26.16 49.97
N ALA A 74 42.92 26.66 48.90
CA ALA A 74 43.19 28.01 48.35
C ALA A 74 42.02 28.54 47.48
N SER A 75 41.93 29.86 47.32
CA SER A 75 41.01 30.57 46.41
C SER A 75 41.78 31.28 45.27
N LEU A 76 41.14 32.26 44.59
CA LEU A 76 41.58 33.14 43.48
C LEU A 76 41.00 32.73 42.10
N ALA A 77 40.60 33.65 41.21
CA ALA A 77 40.31 35.09 41.34
C ALA A 77 39.42 35.58 40.15
N ASP A 78 39.05 36.86 40.16
CA ASP A 78 38.38 37.57 39.06
C ASP A 78 39.33 37.81 37.87
N GLU A 79 38.85 37.60 36.64
CA GLU A 79 39.32 38.35 35.47
C GLU A 79 38.15 38.53 34.47
N SER A 80 38.18 39.60 33.68
CA SER A 80 37.04 40.11 32.89
C SER A 80 37.52 40.76 31.57
N VAL A 81 36.59 41.32 30.76
CA VAL A 81 36.82 41.94 29.41
C VAL A 81 36.92 40.88 28.28
N GLU A 82 36.38 41.03 27.05
CA GLU A 82 35.84 42.18 26.30
C GLU A 82 34.53 41.86 25.51
N THR A 83 34.02 42.83 24.72
CA THR A 83 32.68 42.84 24.10
C THR A 83 32.66 42.82 22.55
N ALA A 84 31.75 42.02 21.97
CA ALA A 84 31.03 42.30 20.70
C ALA A 84 29.85 41.30 20.55
N GLY A 85 28.68 41.60 19.97
CA GLY A 85 28.14 42.89 19.50
C GLY A 85 27.62 42.85 18.06
N SER A 86 26.33 42.56 17.83
CA SER A 86 25.50 42.98 16.66
C SER A 86 24.05 42.45 16.76
N GLU A 87 23.07 43.25 16.33
CA GLU A 87 21.73 42.80 15.90
C GLU A 87 21.81 42.10 14.52
N PRO A 88 20.72 41.44 14.06
CA PRO A 88 19.89 42.13 13.07
C PRO A 88 18.36 41.88 13.17
N ALA A 89 17.62 42.99 13.02
CA ALA A 89 16.49 43.22 12.11
C ALA A 89 15.41 42.13 11.81
N ALA A 90 14.16 42.60 11.75
CA ALA A 90 12.99 41.82 11.35
C ALA A 90 12.89 41.53 9.83
N ALA A 91 12.07 40.54 9.47
CA ALA A 91 11.54 40.31 8.13
C ALA A 91 10.03 40.03 8.23
N GLU A 92 9.24 40.54 7.28
CA GLU A 92 7.78 40.51 7.28
C GLU A 92 7.20 39.55 6.23
N ALA A 93 5.96 39.12 6.46
CA ALA A 93 5.10 38.20 5.73
C ALA A 93 5.32 37.97 4.21
N ALA A 94 5.13 36.70 3.82
CA ALA A 94 4.51 36.32 2.55
C ALA A 94 3.66 35.06 2.76
N ALA A 95 2.45 35.03 2.19
CA ALA A 95 1.52 33.90 2.27
C ALA A 95 1.26 33.30 0.88
N ALA A 96 1.07 31.98 0.80
CA ALA A 96 0.55 31.27 -0.36
C ALA A 96 -0.08 29.93 0.06
N GLU A 97 -1.16 29.54 -0.60
CA GLU A 97 -1.89 28.28 -0.36
C GLU A 97 -1.48 27.15 -1.33
N ALA A 98 -2.16 26.00 -1.18
CA ALA A 98 -2.50 25.04 -2.22
C ALA A 98 -1.37 24.20 -2.84
N VAL A 99 -1.24 22.97 -2.33
CA VAL A 99 -0.51 21.88 -3.00
C VAL A 99 -1.43 21.22 -4.04
N VAL A 100 -1.00 21.20 -5.30
CA VAL A 100 -1.56 20.34 -6.36
C VAL A 100 -0.42 19.55 -6.99
N THR A 101 -0.62 18.25 -7.17
CA THR A 101 0.38 17.32 -7.72
C THR A 101 0.59 17.49 -9.23
N PRO A 102 1.86 17.45 -9.71
CA PRO A 102 2.16 17.24 -11.12
C PRO A 102 2.60 15.78 -11.39
N ALA A 103 2.18 15.24 -12.54
CA ALA A 103 2.68 13.99 -13.10
C ALA A 103 3.80 14.24 -14.13
N SER A 104 4.54 13.18 -14.47
CA SER A 104 5.70 13.19 -15.36
C SER A 104 5.41 13.70 -16.78
N MET A 105 6.29 14.56 -17.33
CA MET A 105 6.61 14.60 -18.77
C MET A 105 8.08 14.97 -18.98
N SER A 106 8.78 14.21 -19.82
CA SER A 106 10.16 14.52 -20.26
C SER A 106 10.12 15.03 -21.69
N VAL A 107 10.83 16.13 -21.97
CA VAL A 107 11.05 16.64 -23.34
C VAL A 107 12.56 16.71 -23.60
N VAL A 108 12.96 16.29 -24.79
CA VAL A 108 14.35 16.31 -25.28
C VAL A 108 14.49 17.49 -26.23
N ASP A 109 15.64 18.18 -26.21
CA ASP A 109 15.98 19.23 -27.17
C ASP A 109 17.35 18.95 -27.84
N GLU A 110 17.66 19.67 -28.91
CA GLU A 110 18.43 19.15 -30.05
C GLU A 110 19.92 19.58 -30.12
N ALA A 111 20.66 18.83 -30.95
CA ALA A 111 21.84 19.23 -31.72
C ALA A 111 23.17 19.62 -31.01
N THR A 112 24.25 18.93 -31.40
CA THR A 112 25.31 19.52 -32.27
C THR A 112 26.39 18.48 -32.63
N THR A 113 26.87 18.50 -33.87
CA THR A 113 28.13 17.85 -34.33
C THR A 113 29.12 18.94 -34.75
N PRO A 114 30.45 18.71 -34.68
CA PRO A 114 31.14 18.36 -35.94
C PRO A 114 32.36 17.41 -35.82
N ALA A 115 32.85 17.04 -37.00
CA ALA A 115 33.95 16.14 -37.35
C ALA A 115 35.33 16.42 -36.74
N GLU A 116 36.16 15.36 -36.62
CA GLU A 116 37.33 15.05 -37.50
C GLU A 116 37.94 13.69 -37.06
N ALA A 117 38.09 12.69 -37.93
CA ALA A 117 39.19 12.43 -38.88
C ALA A 117 40.49 11.89 -38.23
N LEU A 118 40.84 10.63 -38.54
CA LEU A 118 42.18 10.16 -38.99
C LEU A 118 42.26 8.62 -39.13
N SER A 119 42.97 8.18 -40.17
CA SER A 119 43.58 6.86 -40.38
C SER A 119 45.09 7.12 -40.59
N PRO A 120 46.06 6.17 -40.41
CA PRO A 120 46.13 4.91 -41.18
C PRO A 120 46.88 3.69 -40.56
N TYR A 121 46.62 2.48 -41.11
CA TYR A 121 47.49 1.27 -41.14
C TYR A 121 47.82 0.61 -39.76
N GLU A 122 48.33 -0.64 -39.63
CA GLU A 122 49.17 -1.50 -40.50
C GLU A 122 48.55 -2.87 -40.92
N SER A 123 49.37 -3.74 -41.54
CA SER A 123 48.98 -4.99 -42.22
C SER A 123 50.06 -6.08 -42.20
N SER A 124 49.70 -7.31 -41.79
CA SER A 124 50.31 -8.60 -42.20
C SER A 124 49.60 -9.76 -41.48
N GLY A 125 49.28 -10.92 -42.07
CA GLY A 125 49.29 -11.34 -43.48
C GLY A 125 49.06 -12.88 -43.61
N ALA A 126 48.54 -13.33 -44.77
CA ALA A 126 48.71 -14.65 -45.45
C ALA A 126 48.78 -15.98 -44.63
N ASP A 127 48.21 -17.14 -45.02
CA ASP A 127 47.37 -17.62 -46.16
C ASP A 127 46.98 -19.11 -45.84
N ALA A 128 46.23 -19.94 -46.59
CA ALA A 128 45.50 -19.88 -47.88
C ALA A 128 44.45 -21.03 -47.93
N THR A 129 43.51 -20.96 -48.90
CA THR A 129 42.63 -22.07 -49.40
C THR A 129 41.70 -22.75 -48.36
N VAL A 130 40.70 -23.61 -48.65
CA VAL A 130 40.41 -24.55 -49.76
C VAL A 130 38.88 -24.71 -50.00
N GLU A 131 38.51 -25.03 -51.26
CA GLU A 131 37.27 -25.67 -51.77
C GLU A 131 35.85 -25.09 -51.59
N ALA A 132 34.97 -25.61 -52.45
CA ALA A 132 33.52 -25.47 -52.48
C ALA A 132 32.88 -26.79 -52.98
N GLN A 133 31.54 -26.83 -52.98
CA GLN A 133 30.64 -27.82 -53.60
C GLN A 133 30.11 -29.03 -52.78
N GLN A 134 28.77 -29.00 -52.72
CA GLN A 134 27.82 -30.10 -52.97
C GLN A 134 27.31 -30.97 -51.81
N VAL A 135 26.08 -31.45 -52.05
CA VAL A 135 25.11 -31.91 -51.06
C VAL A 135 24.34 -33.09 -51.65
N THR A 136 24.18 -34.15 -50.84
CA THR A 136 23.28 -35.32 -50.99
C THR A 136 23.33 -36.16 -52.28
N ALA A 137 23.66 -37.44 -52.10
CA ALA A 137 23.05 -38.54 -52.86
C ALA A 137 21.89 -39.16 -52.05
N TRP A 138 21.11 -40.06 -52.63
CA TRP A 138 21.01 -41.52 -52.31
C TRP A 138 19.93 -42.17 -53.23
N PRO A 139 19.94 -43.50 -53.48
CA PRO A 139 19.89 -44.01 -54.86
C PRO A 139 18.83 -45.10 -55.14
N SER A 140 18.82 -45.62 -56.38
CA SER A 140 18.65 -47.05 -56.71
C SER A 140 18.82 -47.30 -58.22
N GLY A 141 19.02 -48.56 -58.65
CA GLY A 141 18.78 -48.98 -60.05
C GLY A 141 20.00 -49.48 -60.85
N SER A 142 20.21 -50.79 -60.82
CA SER A 142 21.08 -51.60 -61.70
C SER A 142 20.76 -51.53 -63.21
N GLY A 143 21.73 -51.80 -64.09
CA GLY A 143 21.44 -52.27 -65.46
C GLY A 143 22.59 -52.11 -66.47
N ASP A 144 22.98 -53.19 -67.15
CA ASP A 144 24.13 -53.25 -68.07
C ASP A 144 23.79 -53.09 -69.57
N MET A 145 24.74 -52.47 -70.29
CA MET A 145 25.10 -52.66 -71.71
C MET A 145 24.21 -52.11 -72.87
N PRO A 146 24.79 -51.94 -74.09
CA PRO A 146 24.33 -51.01 -75.14
C PRO A 146 24.19 -51.74 -76.52
N PRO A 147 24.49 -51.19 -77.73
CA PRO A 147 24.60 -49.81 -78.24
C PRO A 147 23.83 -49.56 -79.57
N SER A 148 24.03 -48.39 -80.20
CA SER A 148 24.47 -48.22 -81.62
C SER A 148 23.76 -47.11 -82.46
N ILE A 149 24.35 -46.82 -83.62
CA ILE A 149 23.85 -46.05 -84.79
C ILE A 149 23.79 -44.51 -84.67
N ALA A 150 24.80 -43.85 -85.26
CA ALA A 150 24.68 -42.53 -85.91
C ALA A 150 24.35 -42.73 -87.40
N PRO A 151 23.90 -41.73 -88.20
CA PRO A 151 24.89 -40.77 -88.77
C PRO A 151 24.38 -39.40 -89.32
N LYS A 152 25.38 -38.60 -89.77
CA LYS A 152 25.41 -37.71 -90.97
C LYS A 152 24.82 -36.28 -90.98
N ILE A 153 25.74 -35.37 -91.30
CA ILE A 153 25.60 -34.03 -91.90
C ILE A 153 25.25 -34.15 -93.41
N PRO A 154 24.81 -33.08 -94.12
CA PRO A 154 25.77 -32.14 -94.74
C PRO A 154 25.33 -30.65 -94.76
N ALA A 155 26.24 -29.76 -95.19
CA ALA A 155 26.03 -28.32 -95.29
C ALA A 155 26.19 -27.77 -96.73
N SER A 156 25.60 -26.61 -97.02
CA SER A 156 25.80 -25.79 -98.23
C SER A 156 25.17 -24.39 -98.02
N GLY A 157 25.60 -23.27 -98.62
CA GLY A 157 26.77 -23.03 -99.47
C GLY A 157 26.74 -21.67 -100.20
N SER A 158 27.94 -21.14 -100.51
CA SER A 158 28.24 -20.07 -101.51
C SER A 158 27.51 -18.70 -101.51
N ARG A 159 28.22 -17.69 -100.97
CA ARG A 159 28.68 -16.43 -101.63
C ARG A 159 27.84 -15.70 -102.72
N ALA A 160 27.50 -14.44 -102.37
CA ALA A 160 27.91 -13.17 -103.03
C ALA A 160 27.29 -12.66 -104.36
N SER A 161 26.91 -11.38 -104.34
CA SER A 161 27.25 -10.37 -105.38
C SER A 161 27.20 -8.94 -104.79
N ARG A 162 27.44 -7.87 -105.57
CA ARG A 162 27.71 -6.49 -105.06
C ARG A 162 26.99 -5.39 -105.86
N ARG A 163 26.53 -4.33 -105.17
CA ARG A 163 25.78 -3.11 -105.64
C ARG A 163 24.28 -3.36 -105.94
N ARG A 164 23.34 -2.74 -105.23
CA ARG A 164 23.08 -1.28 -105.19
C ARG A 164 22.60 -0.80 -103.80
N ARG A 165 22.92 0.48 -103.47
CA ARG A 165 22.19 1.27 -102.45
C ARG A 165 20.79 1.59 -103.03
N LEU A 166 19.68 1.70 -102.29
CA LEU A 166 19.47 2.52 -101.10
C LEU A 166 18.52 1.93 -100.04
N ILE A 167 17.80 0.84 -100.31
CA ILE A 167 16.74 0.31 -99.42
C ILE A 167 17.23 -0.22 -98.05
N PRO A 168 18.32 -1.02 -97.93
CA PRO A 168 18.73 -1.52 -96.61
C PRO A 168 19.19 -0.42 -95.66
N ALA A 169 19.56 0.76 -96.17
CA ALA A 169 19.84 1.93 -95.33
C ALA A 169 18.56 2.48 -94.68
N ALA A 170 17.42 2.47 -95.39
CA ALA A 170 16.13 2.88 -94.84
C ALA A 170 15.60 1.88 -93.81
N CYS A 171 15.70 0.57 -94.08
CA CYS A 171 15.29 -0.46 -93.11
C CYS A 171 16.21 -0.50 -91.89
N ALA A 172 17.53 -0.35 -92.05
CA ALA A 172 18.46 -0.27 -90.93
C ALA A 172 18.30 1.04 -90.14
N ALA A 173 18.03 2.17 -90.80
CA ALA A 173 17.69 3.42 -90.12
C ALA A 173 16.36 3.32 -89.37
N GLY A 174 15.35 2.65 -89.93
CA GLY A 174 14.07 2.38 -89.25
C GLY A 174 14.23 1.46 -88.04
N ALA A 175 15.01 0.38 -88.16
CA ALA A 175 15.33 -0.51 -87.04
C ALA A 175 16.18 0.20 -85.96
N ALA A 176 17.16 1.02 -86.35
CA ALA A 176 17.96 1.82 -85.44
C ALA A 176 17.10 2.91 -84.76
N ALA A 177 16.19 3.57 -85.48
CA ALA A 177 15.25 4.53 -84.91
C ALA A 177 14.27 3.86 -83.95
N LEU A 178 13.80 2.64 -84.24
CA LEU A 178 12.99 1.84 -83.32
C LEU A 178 13.80 1.42 -82.08
N LEU A 179 15.06 1.01 -82.22
CA LEU A 179 15.92 0.67 -81.08
C LEU A 179 16.31 1.91 -80.24
N LEU A 180 16.48 3.08 -80.86
CA LEU A 180 16.70 4.35 -80.18
C LEU A 180 15.43 4.85 -79.48
N ALA A 181 14.26 4.72 -80.12
CA ALA A 181 12.97 5.00 -79.49
C ALA A 181 12.69 4.03 -78.33
N TRP A 182 13.03 2.75 -78.49
CA TRP A 182 12.88 1.72 -77.46
C TRP A 182 13.83 1.94 -76.28
N GLY A 183 15.09 2.27 -76.55
CA GLY A 183 16.04 2.71 -75.52
C GLY A 183 15.62 4.02 -74.86
N GLY A 184 15.01 4.94 -75.61
CA GLY A 184 14.42 6.17 -75.10
C GLY A 184 13.21 5.93 -74.19
N ILE A 185 12.32 5.00 -74.54
CA ILE A 185 11.21 4.54 -73.69
C ILE A 185 11.75 3.87 -72.43
N ALA A 186 12.73 2.96 -72.57
CA ALA A 186 13.37 2.30 -71.44
C ALA A 186 14.00 3.32 -70.47
N TRP A 187 14.74 4.30 -71.01
CA TRP A 187 15.31 5.40 -70.24
C TRP A 187 14.23 6.30 -69.60
N TRP A 188 13.16 6.63 -70.33
CA TRP A 188 12.04 7.43 -69.82
C TRP A 188 11.33 6.76 -68.64
N THR A 189 11.14 5.43 -68.67
CA THR A 189 10.61 4.67 -67.51
C THR A 189 11.56 4.59 -66.31
N THR A 190 12.80 5.10 -66.42
CA THR A 190 13.67 5.31 -65.24
C THR A 190 13.44 6.65 -64.55
N GLN A 191 12.81 7.60 -65.25
CA GLN A 191 12.60 8.98 -64.82
C GLN A 191 11.14 9.29 -64.47
N HIS A 192 10.18 8.50 -64.96
CA HIS A 192 8.74 8.69 -64.75
C HIS A 192 8.04 7.37 -64.37
N ILE A 193 7.10 7.44 -63.44
CA ILE A 193 6.23 6.32 -63.04
C ILE A 193 4.85 6.53 -63.68
N ALA A 194 4.33 5.54 -64.41
CA ALA A 194 3.07 5.67 -65.12
C ALA A 194 1.85 5.75 -64.18
N SER A 195 0.78 6.38 -64.66
CA SER A 195 -0.53 6.42 -64.02
C SER A 195 -1.11 5.02 -63.75
N GLY A 196 -1.74 4.84 -62.59
CA GLY A 196 -2.28 3.54 -62.16
C GLY A 196 -1.25 2.66 -61.42
N THR A 197 -0.12 3.21 -61.01
CA THR A 197 0.95 2.46 -60.31
C THR A 197 0.83 2.60 -58.80
N THR A 198 0.74 1.48 -58.08
CA THR A 198 0.67 1.46 -56.60
C THR A 198 1.67 0.49 -55.97
N VAL A 199 2.18 0.86 -54.80
CA VAL A 199 3.11 0.06 -53.99
C VAL A 199 2.47 -0.27 -52.64
N SER A 200 2.11 -1.53 -52.40
CA SER A 200 1.41 -1.99 -51.18
C SER A 200 0.23 -1.09 -50.76
N GLY A 201 -0.57 -0.66 -51.74
CA GLY A 201 -1.74 0.21 -51.56
C GLY A 201 -1.45 1.72 -51.60
N VAL A 202 -0.18 2.14 -51.56
CA VAL A 202 0.21 3.55 -51.72
C VAL A 202 0.24 3.91 -53.21
N ASP A 203 -0.53 4.92 -53.62
CA ASP A 203 -0.47 5.44 -54.98
C ASP A 203 0.80 6.27 -55.22
N VAL A 204 1.47 6.00 -56.34
CA VAL A 204 2.66 6.70 -56.83
C VAL A 204 2.55 7.09 -58.32
N SER A 205 1.32 7.09 -58.84
CA SER A 205 0.98 7.47 -60.21
C SER A 205 1.53 8.85 -60.61
N GLY A 206 2.32 8.92 -61.68
CA GLY A 206 2.84 10.18 -62.24
C GLY A 206 3.97 10.84 -61.44
N LEU A 207 4.37 10.29 -60.29
CA LEU A 207 5.43 10.86 -59.44
C LEU A 207 6.82 10.61 -60.03
N SER A 208 7.77 11.51 -59.71
CA SER A 208 9.19 11.25 -59.94
C SER A 208 9.72 10.13 -59.02
N PRO A 209 10.86 9.50 -59.36
CA PRO A 209 11.52 8.53 -58.50
C PRO A 209 11.98 9.08 -57.13
N LYS A 210 11.93 10.41 -56.89
CA LYS A 210 12.15 11.00 -55.56
C LYS A 210 10.84 11.06 -54.79
N GLU A 211 9.83 11.75 -55.32
CA GLU A 211 8.53 11.92 -54.65
C GLU A 211 7.86 10.58 -54.37
N ALA A 212 8.04 9.57 -55.24
CA ALA A 212 7.56 8.22 -54.99
C ALA A 212 8.25 7.54 -53.80
N ARG A 213 9.54 7.78 -53.56
CA ARG A 213 10.23 7.27 -52.36
C ARG A 213 9.69 7.93 -51.11
N ASP A 214 9.52 9.25 -51.13
CA ASP A 214 8.98 10.02 -50.00
C ASP A 214 7.51 9.59 -49.69
N ARG A 215 6.69 9.41 -50.74
CA ARG A 215 5.30 8.97 -50.65
C ARG A 215 5.15 7.54 -50.14
N ILE A 216 6.01 6.61 -50.56
CA ILE A 216 6.09 5.23 -50.05
C ILE A 216 6.62 5.21 -48.61
N SER A 217 7.65 6.00 -48.31
CA SER A 217 8.22 6.12 -46.96
C SER A 217 7.14 6.47 -45.95
N LYS A 218 6.33 7.50 -46.26
CA LYS A 218 5.18 7.87 -45.45
C LYS A 218 4.09 6.78 -45.49
N GLY A 219 3.56 6.44 -46.66
CA GLY A 219 2.37 5.57 -46.76
C GLY A 219 2.56 4.13 -46.27
N VAL A 220 3.78 3.58 -46.33
CA VAL A 220 4.12 2.26 -45.77
C VAL A 220 4.67 2.39 -44.34
N GLY A 221 5.33 3.50 -44.00
CA GLY A 221 5.68 3.85 -42.62
C GLY A 221 4.46 3.97 -41.71
N ASP A 222 3.41 4.66 -42.18
CA ASP A 222 2.11 4.81 -41.50
C ASP A 222 1.39 3.44 -41.30
N GLN A 223 1.72 2.41 -42.11
CA GLN A 223 1.25 1.03 -41.92
C GLN A 223 2.12 0.27 -40.90
N LEU A 224 3.45 0.42 -40.98
CA LEU A 224 4.41 -0.21 -40.06
C LEU A 224 4.40 0.41 -38.64
N ALA A 225 3.83 1.62 -38.49
CA ALA A 225 3.63 2.28 -37.21
C ALA A 225 2.38 1.77 -36.44
N GLN A 226 1.52 0.96 -37.07
CA GLN A 226 0.35 0.38 -36.41
C GLN A 226 0.76 -0.88 -35.61
N PRO A 227 0.19 -1.10 -34.41
CA PRO A 227 0.43 -2.33 -33.66
C PRO A 227 -0.15 -3.54 -34.39
N VAL A 228 0.57 -4.65 -34.29
CA VAL A 228 0.20 -5.96 -34.83
C VAL A 228 0.18 -6.95 -33.67
N THR A 229 -0.93 -7.67 -33.51
CA THR A 229 -1.05 -8.69 -32.46
C THR A 229 -0.28 -9.94 -32.86
N LEU A 230 0.78 -10.26 -32.13
CA LEU A 230 1.45 -11.56 -32.21
C LEU A 230 0.62 -12.58 -31.42
N THR A 231 0.54 -13.83 -31.89
CA THR A 231 -0.21 -14.89 -31.22
C THR A 231 0.54 -16.22 -31.19
N VAL A 232 0.53 -16.89 -30.04
CA VAL A 232 1.14 -18.19 -29.76
C VAL A 232 0.17 -18.99 -28.91
N GLY A 233 -0.36 -20.12 -29.39
CA GLY A 233 -1.43 -20.85 -28.68
C GLY A 233 -2.63 -19.96 -28.34
N GLN A 234 -2.78 -19.63 -27.05
CA GLN A 234 -3.77 -18.65 -26.57
C GLN A 234 -3.20 -17.25 -26.29
N GLY A 235 -1.88 -17.14 -26.12
CA GLY A 235 -1.16 -15.93 -25.72
C GLY A 235 -1.09 -14.88 -26.82
N ARG A 236 -1.07 -13.61 -26.41
CA ARG A 236 -1.17 -12.46 -27.31
C ARG A 236 -0.37 -11.28 -26.77
N SER A 237 0.41 -10.64 -27.63
CA SER A 237 1.14 -9.41 -27.30
C SER A 237 1.22 -8.50 -28.52
N GLU A 238 1.29 -7.19 -28.32
CA GLU A 238 1.36 -6.21 -29.42
C GLU A 238 2.80 -5.82 -29.74
N LEU A 239 3.15 -5.92 -31.02
CA LEU A 239 4.42 -5.47 -31.60
C LEU A 239 4.12 -4.29 -32.54
N VAL A 240 4.92 -3.21 -32.48
CA VAL A 240 4.85 -2.11 -33.46
C VAL A 240 6.02 -2.28 -34.43
N PRO A 241 5.80 -2.75 -35.68
CA PRO A 241 6.88 -3.15 -36.58
C PRO A 241 7.98 -2.09 -36.77
N ALA A 242 7.59 -0.82 -36.93
CA ALA A 242 8.50 0.32 -37.09
C ALA A 242 9.40 0.59 -35.85
N LYS A 243 9.00 0.14 -34.66
CA LYS A 243 9.81 0.18 -33.43
C LYS A 243 10.64 -1.09 -33.21
N SER A 244 10.38 -2.14 -33.98
CA SER A 244 10.94 -3.49 -33.80
C SER A 244 11.78 -3.92 -35.02
N GLY A 245 12.54 -2.99 -35.61
CA GLY A 245 13.47 -3.27 -36.69
C GLY A 245 12.86 -3.43 -38.10
N VAL A 246 11.55 -3.31 -38.27
CA VAL A 246 10.88 -3.50 -39.57
C VAL A 246 10.70 -2.16 -40.28
N SER A 247 11.33 -2.01 -41.45
CA SER A 247 11.39 -0.74 -42.20
C SER A 247 11.20 -0.94 -43.70
N VAL A 248 10.68 0.06 -44.41
CA VAL A 248 10.52 0.01 -45.88
C VAL A 248 11.80 0.44 -46.60
N ASP A 249 12.39 -0.44 -47.41
CA ASP A 249 13.45 -0.05 -48.34
C ASP A 249 12.80 0.63 -49.56
N THR A 250 12.62 1.94 -49.45
CA THR A 250 12.03 2.77 -50.50
C THR A 250 12.89 2.79 -51.77
N ASN A 251 14.22 2.66 -51.64
CA ASN A 251 15.14 2.64 -52.77
C ASN A 251 14.99 1.34 -53.57
N ALA A 252 14.97 0.17 -52.91
CA ALA A 252 14.72 -1.10 -53.58
C ALA A 252 13.28 -1.19 -54.12
N SER A 253 12.29 -0.64 -53.40
CA SER A 253 10.89 -0.57 -53.83
C SER A 253 10.73 0.22 -55.13
N VAL A 254 11.27 1.44 -55.20
CA VAL A 254 11.19 2.25 -56.43
C VAL A 254 12.11 1.68 -57.52
N LYS A 255 13.24 1.05 -57.19
CA LYS A 255 14.10 0.36 -58.17
C LYS A 255 13.40 -0.79 -58.90
N LYS A 256 12.39 -1.46 -58.30
CA LYS A 256 11.51 -2.39 -59.04
C LYS A 256 10.74 -1.66 -60.17
N LEU A 257 10.21 -0.48 -59.86
CA LEU A 257 9.40 0.34 -60.78
C LEU A 257 10.24 1.02 -61.87
N THR A 258 11.45 1.51 -61.53
CA THR A 258 12.23 2.43 -62.39
C THR A 258 13.62 1.92 -62.79
N GLY A 259 14.11 0.80 -62.24
CA GLY A 259 15.41 0.24 -62.62
C GLY A 259 15.46 -0.12 -64.12
N PHE A 260 16.52 0.28 -64.82
CA PHE A 260 16.61 0.14 -66.29
C PHE A 260 16.41 -1.31 -66.76
N THR A 261 15.54 -1.51 -67.76
CA THR A 261 15.23 -2.80 -68.38
C THR A 261 14.95 -2.60 -69.86
N LEU A 262 15.35 -3.57 -70.68
CA LEU A 262 15.01 -3.64 -72.11
C LEU A 262 13.95 -4.70 -72.42
N ASN A 263 13.46 -5.43 -71.40
CA ASN A 263 12.49 -6.51 -71.56
C ASN A 263 11.09 -5.93 -71.90
N PRO A 264 10.48 -6.30 -73.05
CA PRO A 264 9.24 -5.70 -73.54
C PRO A 264 8.01 -5.97 -72.68
N VAL A 265 7.94 -7.10 -71.98
CA VAL A 265 6.85 -7.38 -71.05
C VAL A 265 6.92 -6.39 -69.88
N THR A 266 8.10 -6.21 -69.28
CA THR A 266 8.26 -5.23 -68.19
C THR A 266 8.07 -3.78 -68.61
N LEU A 267 8.44 -3.41 -69.85
CA LEU A 267 8.24 -2.05 -70.36
C LEU A 267 6.77 -1.76 -70.65
N THR A 268 6.05 -2.68 -71.28
CA THR A 268 4.60 -2.52 -71.51
C THR A 268 3.80 -2.53 -70.20
N GLN A 269 4.16 -3.36 -69.23
CA GLN A 269 3.57 -3.34 -67.88
C GLN A 269 3.84 -2.02 -67.15
N ARG A 270 5.07 -1.49 -67.21
CA ARG A 270 5.42 -0.19 -66.63
C ARG A 270 4.66 0.98 -67.24
N LEU A 271 4.31 0.91 -68.52
CA LEU A 271 3.54 1.94 -69.22
C LEU A 271 2.03 1.85 -68.94
N GLY A 272 1.50 0.65 -68.68
CA GLY A 272 0.08 0.42 -68.38
C GLY A 272 -0.34 0.64 -66.92
N GLY A 273 0.61 0.94 -66.03
CA GLY A 273 0.41 0.96 -64.58
C GLY A 273 0.49 -0.45 -63.96
N GLN A 274 1.07 -0.54 -62.76
CA GLN A 274 1.31 -1.83 -62.09
C GLN A 274 1.09 -1.76 -60.58
N ARG A 275 0.65 -2.88 -59.99
CA ARG A 275 0.60 -3.07 -58.54
C ARG A 275 1.77 -3.95 -58.12
N THR A 276 2.55 -3.51 -57.13
CA THR A 276 3.70 -4.29 -56.62
C THR A 276 3.84 -4.10 -55.11
N ASP A 277 4.59 -4.99 -54.48
CA ASP A 277 4.83 -4.93 -53.03
C ASP A 277 6.11 -4.16 -52.70
N ALA A 278 6.02 -3.35 -51.64
CA ALA A 278 7.17 -2.71 -51.02
C ALA A 278 8.22 -3.76 -50.63
N VAL A 279 9.49 -3.42 -50.82
CA VAL A 279 10.59 -4.19 -50.25
C VAL A 279 10.68 -3.80 -48.78
N ILE A 280 10.41 -4.73 -47.89
CA ILE A 280 10.59 -4.54 -46.45
C ILE A 280 11.95 -5.11 -46.04
N ARG A 281 12.69 -4.30 -45.28
CA ARG A 281 13.93 -4.67 -44.58
C ARG A 281 13.57 -4.98 -43.13
N VAL A 282 13.96 -6.16 -42.67
CA VAL A 282 13.86 -6.58 -41.27
C VAL A 282 15.26 -6.56 -40.67
N ASP A 283 15.46 -5.80 -39.60
CA ASP A 283 16.63 -5.94 -38.73
C ASP A 283 16.38 -7.10 -37.76
N SER A 284 17.15 -8.18 -37.93
CA SER A 284 17.00 -9.41 -37.14
C SER A 284 17.48 -9.30 -35.70
N THR A 285 18.23 -8.25 -35.35
CA THR A 285 18.70 -8.00 -33.97
C THR A 285 17.67 -7.18 -33.21
N ALA A 286 17.19 -6.09 -33.80
CA ALA A 286 16.13 -5.28 -33.20
C ALA A 286 14.78 -6.03 -33.13
N LEU A 287 14.46 -6.89 -34.10
CA LEU A 287 13.30 -7.76 -34.03
C LEU A 287 13.48 -8.90 -33.01
N ARG A 288 14.70 -9.42 -32.80
CA ARG A 288 14.97 -10.43 -31.77
C ARG A 288 14.67 -9.88 -30.37
N GLY A 289 15.28 -8.76 -29.98
CA GLY A 289 15.04 -8.15 -28.67
C GLY A 289 13.56 -7.86 -28.43
N ALA A 290 12.87 -7.27 -29.42
CA ALA A 290 11.45 -6.97 -29.31
C ALA A 290 10.53 -8.21 -29.25
N LEU A 291 11.01 -9.40 -29.66
CA LEU A 291 10.33 -10.69 -29.46
C LEU A 291 10.68 -11.30 -28.10
N GLU A 292 11.94 -11.19 -27.66
CA GLU A 292 12.42 -11.62 -26.34
C GLU A 292 11.70 -10.89 -25.20
N ASP A 293 11.53 -9.56 -25.31
CA ASP A 293 10.71 -8.70 -24.44
C ASP A 293 9.27 -9.21 -24.21
N ARG A 294 8.78 -10.12 -25.05
CA ARG A 294 7.38 -10.59 -25.09
C ARG A 294 7.21 -12.06 -24.78
N VAL A 295 8.29 -12.81 -24.55
CA VAL A 295 8.24 -14.27 -24.27
C VAL A 295 7.31 -14.56 -23.10
N ASP A 296 7.51 -13.89 -21.97
CA ASP A 296 6.69 -14.08 -20.75
C ASP A 296 5.23 -13.65 -20.99
N THR A 297 4.99 -12.55 -21.69
CA THR A 297 3.64 -12.04 -22.01
C THR A 297 2.85 -12.96 -22.95
N MET A 298 3.53 -13.90 -23.63
CA MET A 298 2.91 -14.86 -24.55
C MET A 298 3.11 -16.32 -24.10
N ALA A 299 3.59 -16.55 -22.87
CA ALA A 299 3.67 -17.85 -22.24
C ALA A 299 2.31 -18.26 -21.65
N ASN A 300 1.85 -19.49 -21.91
CA ASN A 300 0.52 -19.95 -21.54
C ASN A 300 0.55 -21.35 -20.93
N GLY A 301 -0.14 -21.55 -19.81
CA GLY A 301 -0.25 -22.87 -19.17
C GLY A 301 1.04 -23.37 -18.51
N ALA A 302 2.08 -22.54 -18.45
CA ALA A 302 3.24 -22.80 -17.61
C ALA A 302 2.85 -22.61 -16.13
N VAL A 303 3.26 -23.53 -15.27
CA VAL A 303 2.98 -23.52 -13.83
C VAL A 303 4.29 -23.75 -13.09
N SER A 304 4.68 -22.79 -12.25
CA SER A 304 5.87 -22.88 -11.40
C SER A 304 5.76 -23.98 -10.35
N ALA A 305 6.89 -24.62 -10.04
CA ALA A 305 6.97 -25.49 -8.88
C ALA A 305 6.73 -24.68 -7.60
N THR A 306 6.05 -25.28 -6.63
CA THR A 306 5.84 -24.68 -5.31
C THR A 306 6.40 -25.58 -4.22
N VAL A 307 6.83 -24.97 -3.12
CA VAL A 307 7.39 -25.68 -1.95
C VAL A 307 6.62 -25.25 -0.72
N THR A 308 6.12 -26.23 0.04
CA THR A 308 5.44 -26.04 1.32
C THR A 308 6.09 -26.90 2.41
N LEU A 309 5.70 -26.69 3.66
CA LEU A 309 6.15 -27.51 4.80
C LEU A 309 4.97 -28.29 5.38
N ASP A 310 5.13 -29.61 5.51
CA ASP A 310 4.26 -30.51 6.27
C ASP A 310 5.00 -30.87 7.58
N GLY A 311 4.76 -30.09 8.63
CA GLY A 311 5.63 -30.07 9.80
C GLY A 311 7.06 -29.73 9.41
N THR A 312 8.02 -30.62 9.69
CA THR A 312 9.43 -30.43 9.32
C THR A 312 9.79 -30.96 7.93
N LYS A 313 8.82 -31.41 7.13
CA LYS A 313 9.05 -32.05 5.84
C LYS A 313 8.71 -31.11 4.69
N PRO A 314 9.68 -30.75 3.82
CA PRO A 314 9.38 -30.07 2.57
C PRO A 314 8.52 -30.93 1.63
N VAL A 315 7.51 -30.32 1.04
CA VAL A 315 6.62 -30.92 0.04
C VAL A 315 6.69 -30.07 -1.23
N THR A 316 7.09 -30.69 -2.34
CA THR A 316 7.18 -30.04 -3.65
C THR A 316 5.95 -30.36 -4.50
N THR A 317 5.32 -29.34 -5.07
CA THR A 317 4.39 -29.51 -6.20
C THR A 317 5.18 -29.30 -7.49
N PRO A 318 5.25 -30.29 -8.40
CA PRO A 318 6.07 -30.16 -9.61
C PRO A 318 5.62 -29.05 -10.56
N ALA A 319 6.60 -28.42 -11.20
CA ALA A 319 6.42 -27.48 -12.30
C ALA A 319 5.86 -28.18 -13.55
N SER A 320 5.06 -27.45 -14.33
CA SER A 320 4.61 -27.85 -15.67
C SER A 320 5.03 -26.82 -16.70
N ASN A 321 5.61 -27.28 -17.81
CA ASN A 321 5.89 -26.42 -18.96
C ASN A 321 4.59 -26.03 -19.68
N GLY A 322 4.60 -24.85 -20.27
CA GLY A 322 3.51 -24.32 -21.10
C GLY A 322 3.89 -24.18 -22.57
N ILE A 323 3.02 -23.50 -23.33
CA ILE A 323 3.27 -23.11 -24.73
C ILE A 323 3.70 -21.64 -24.73
N GLY A 324 4.87 -21.36 -25.30
CA GLY A 324 5.50 -20.04 -25.37
C GLY A 324 6.10 -19.74 -26.74
N LEU A 325 6.73 -18.58 -26.89
CA LEU A 325 7.27 -18.12 -28.17
C LEU A 325 8.61 -18.79 -28.49
N ASP A 326 8.71 -19.50 -29.62
CA ASP A 326 10.03 -19.78 -30.22
C ASP A 326 10.48 -18.54 -31.01
N VAL A 327 11.32 -17.72 -30.39
CA VAL A 327 11.88 -16.49 -30.98
C VAL A 327 12.65 -16.82 -32.27
N ASP A 328 13.39 -17.91 -32.29
CA ASP A 328 14.36 -18.21 -33.33
C ASP A 328 13.69 -18.81 -34.58
N ALA A 329 12.65 -19.63 -34.40
CA ALA A 329 11.76 -20.06 -35.48
C ALA A 329 10.87 -18.92 -35.98
N SER A 330 10.38 -18.05 -35.09
CA SER A 330 9.60 -16.85 -35.48
C SER A 330 10.42 -15.86 -36.30
N LEU A 331 11.69 -15.65 -35.95
CA LEU A 331 12.62 -14.86 -36.76
C LEU A 331 12.86 -15.50 -38.14
N LYS A 332 13.04 -16.83 -38.21
CA LYS A 332 13.16 -17.56 -39.50
C LYS A 332 11.90 -17.41 -40.36
N GLN A 333 10.71 -17.41 -39.74
CA GLN A 333 9.42 -17.19 -40.41
C GLN A 333 9.28 -15.75 -40.95
N LEU A 334 9.80 -14.74 -40.24
CA LEU A 334 9.64 -13.32 -40.58
C LEU A 334 10.78 -12.74 -41.45
N ALA A 335 11.97 -13.35 -41.44
CA ALA A 335 13.15 -12.84 -42.14
C ALA A 335 13.03 -12.78 -43.68
N GLY A 336 12.13 -13.57 -44.28
CA GLY A 336 11.92 -13.58 -45.73
C GLY A 336 11.16 -12.37 -46.27
N SER A 337 10.11 -11.94 -45.57
CA SER A 337 9.34 -10.72 -45.86
C SER A 337 8.32 -10.45 -44.74
N TRP A 338 8.21 -9.19 -44.30
CA TRP A 338 7.15 -8.81 -43.36
C TRP A 338 5.78 -8.76 -44.09
N PRO A 339 4.74 -9.45 -43.59
CA PRO A 339 3.42 -9.48 -44.22
C PRO A 339 2.61 -8.20 -43.90
N LEU A 340 2.78 -7.17 -44.72
CA LEU A 340 2.06 -5.88 -44.63
C LEU A 340 0.53 -6.06 -44.58
N GLY A 341 -0.14 -5.19 -43.83
CA GLY A 341 -1.60 -5.16 -43.71
C GLY A 341 -2.22 -6.27 -42.84
N LYS A 342 -1.43 -7.21 -42.29
CA LYS A 342 -1.90 -8.18 -41.30
C LYS A 342 -2.02 -7.53 -39.92
N LYS A 343 -3.22 -7.58 -39.33
CA LYS A 343 -3.46 -7.17 -37.93
C LYS A 343 -3.03 -8.20 -36.89
N THR A 344 -2.88 -9.47 -37.30
CA THR A 344 -2.58 -10.59 -36.41
C THR A 344 -1.61 -11.53 -37.10
N LEU A 345 -0.59 -12.00 -36.38
CA LEU A 345 0.44 -12.91 -36.86
C LEU A 345 0.63 -14.07 -35.89
N ALA A 346 0.36 -15.29 -36.36
CA ALA A 346 0.77 -16.50 -35.67
C ALA A 346 2.30 -16.61 -35.71
N MET A 347 2.92 -16.69 -34.55
CA MET A 347 4.35 -16.93 -34.37
C MET A 347 4.62 -18.44 -34.20
N ALA A 348 5.88 -18.84 -34.18
CA ALA A 348 6.24 -20.23 -33.95
C ALA A 348 6.04 -20.60 -32.46
N GLU A 349 5.39 -21.75 -32.24
CA GLU A 349 5.17 -22.29 -30.90
C GLU A 349 6.41 -23.04 -30.41
N GLY A 350 6.85 -22.70 -29.20
CA GLY A 350 7.90 -23.36 -28.46
C GLY A 350 7.46 -23.64 -27.01
N THR A 351 8.41 -24.08 -26.18
CA THR A 351 8.14 -24.42 -24.78
C THR A 351 8.26 -23.18 -23.90
N ALA A 352 7.20 -22.82 -23.18
CA ALA A 352 7.32 -21.90 -22.05
C ALA A 352 7.84 -22.66 -20.82
N ILE A 353 9.05 -22.32 -20.37
CA ILE A 353 9.60 -22.80 -19.10
C ILE A 353 9.00 -21.91 -17.99
N PRO A 354 8.45 -22.49 -16.90
CA PRO A 354 7.91 -21.70 -15.80
C PRO A 354 9.03 -21.06 -14.97
N ALA A 355 8.72 -19.94 -14.30
CA ALA A 355 9.70 -19.12 -13.57
C ALA A 355 10.41 -19.84 -12.41
N ILE A 356 9.82 -20.90 -11.86
CA ILE A 356 10.49 -21.79 -10.89
C ILE A 356 10.39 -23.22 -11.43
N THR A 357 11.53 -23.81 -11.75
CA THR A 357 11.66 -25.19 -12.25
C THR A 357 11.64 -26.24 -11.14
N ASN A 358 11.55 -27.53 -11.51
CA ASN A 358 11.67 -28.64 -10.56
C ASN A 358 13.08 -28.75 -9.98
N GLU A 359 14.08 -28.40 -10.80
CA GLU A 359 15.50 -28.38 -10.48
C GLU A 359 15.80 -27.29 -9.45
N GLU A 360 15.21 -26.11 -9.58
CA GLU A 360 15.32 -25.02 -8.60
C GLU A 360 14.56 -25.32 -7.30
N ALA A 361 13.37 -25.95 -7.38
CA ALA A 361 12.64 -26.40 -6.20
C ALA A 361 13.42 -27.46 -5.41
N THR A 362 14.01 -28.45 -6.09
CA THR A 362 14.91 -29.45 -5.48
C THR A 362 16.14 -28.76 -4.87
N LYS A 363 16.80 -27.86 -5.60
CA LYS A 363 17.97 -27.11 -5.11
C LYS A 363 17.66 -26.25 -3.87
N PHE A 364 16.47 -25.66 -3.78
CA PHE A 364 16.00 -24.91 -2.61
C PHE A 364 15.68 -25.83 -1.42
N VAL A 365 15.04 -26.98 -1.68
CA VAL A 365 14.81 -28.00 -0.64
C VAL A 365 16.14 -28.51 -0.08
N ASP A 366 17.03 -29.02 -0.93
CA ASP A 366 18.28 -29.66 -0.50
C ASP A 366 19.34 -28.66 0.00
N GLY A 367 19.38 -27.45 -0.57
CA GLY A 367 20.36 -26.41 -0.23
C GLY A 367 19.92 -25.46 0.88
N THR A 368 18.62 -25.37 1.18
CA THR A 368 18.10 -24.44 2.21
C THR A 368 17.27 -25.17 3.27
N LEU A 369 16.15 -25.82 2.90
CA LEU A 369 15.20 -26.34 3.89
C LEU A 369 15.72 -27.58 4.64
N THR A 370 16.32 -28.52 3.92
CA THR A 370 16.90 -29.76 4.47
C THR A 370 18.00 -29.48 5.51
N PRO A 371 19.03 -28.65 5.26
CA PRO A 371 20.02 -28.32 6.29
C PRO A 371 19.43 -27.46 7.42
N LEU A 372 18.55 -26.51 7.11
CA LEU A 372 17.88 -25.66 8.11
C LEU A 372 17.07 -26.48 9.12
N LEU A 373 16.33 -27.48 8.66
CA LEU A 373 15.47 -28.35 9.49
C LEU A 373 16.17 -29.65 9.94
N SER A 374 17.47 -29.84 9.65
CA SER A 374 18.23 -31.05 10.02
C SER A 374 18.39 -31.24 11.54
N SER A 375 18.41 -30.14 12.29
CA SER A 375 18.78 -30.10 13.70
C SER A 375 18.33 -28.77 14.31
N GLY A 376 18.32 -28.68 15.64
CA GLY A 376 17.86 -27.47 16.33
C GLY A 376 18.71 -26.21 16.04
N LEU A 377 18.16 -25.05 16.40
CA LEU A 377 18.83 -23.76 16.40
C LEU A 377 18.80 -23.17 17.81
N THR A 378 19.83 -22.40 18.17
CA THR A 378 19.92 -21.77 19.49
C THR A 378 20.09 -20.26 19.35
N VAL A 379 19.29 -19.49 20.07
CA VAL A 379 19.47 -18.03 20.20
C VAL A 379 19.98 -17.72 21.60
N ASP A 380 21.22 -17.23 21.70
CA ASP A 380 21.89 -16.94 22.96
C ASP A 380 21.72 -15.46 23.35
N ALA A 381 21.19 -15.19 24.55
CA ALA A 381 21.06 -13.85 25.10
C ALA A 381 22.19 -13.46 26.07
N ALA A 382 23.24 -14.27 26.22
CA ALA A 382 24.45 -13.90 26.94
C ALA A 382 25.03 -12.58 26.38
N GLY A 383 25.44 -11.67 27.27
CA GLY A 383 26.00 -10.38 26.88
C GLY A 383 24.99 -9.32 26.41
N THR A 384 23.69 -9.62 26.30
CA THR A 384 22.66 -8.61 25.92
C THR A 384 22.56 -7.41 26.87
N GLY A 385 23.06 -7.53 28.10
CA GLY A 385 23.15 -6.44 29.07
C GLY A 385 21.81 -5.97 29.65
N VAL A 386 20.73 -6.72 29.42
CA VAL A 386 19.39 -6.42 29.94
C VAL A 386 19.17 -7.16 31.27
N GLN A 387 18.36 -6.57 32.16
CA GLN A 387 17.84 -7.19 33.38
C GLN A 387 16.84 -8.33 33.07
N SER A 388 17.29 -9.38 32.35
CA SER A 388 16.54 -10.62 32.22
C SER A 388 16.43 -11.31 33.58
N LYS A 389 15.28 -11.94 33.85
CA LYS A 389 15.10 -12.81 35.02
C LYS A 389 16.04 -14.03 34.99
N ASN A 390 16.51 -14.43 33.80
CA ASN A 390 17.51 -15.48 33.60
C ASN A 390 18.71 -14.94 32.78
N PRO A 391 19.71 -14.30 33.42
CA PRO A 391 20.92 -13.87 32.73
C PRO A 391 21.69 -15.06 32.15
N GLY A 392 22.04 -15.00 30.86
CA GLY A 392 22.71 -16.11 30.16
C GLY A 392 21.78 -17.26 29.73
N ALA A 393 20.46 -17.04 29.71
CA ALA A 393 19.54 -17.99 29.08
C ALA A 393 19.67 -17.97 27.55
N ALA A 394 19.58 -19.16 26.95
CA ALA A 394 19.54 -19.36 25.52
C ALA A 394 18.24 -20.07 25.11
N ALA A 395 17.57 -19.55 24.08
CA ALA A 395 16.38 -20.17 23.50
C ALA A 395 16.79 -21.26 22.51
N ALA A 396 16.64 -22.52 22.93
CA ALA A 396 16.74 -23.66 22.03
C ALA A 396 15.42 -23.89 21.29
N PHE A 397 15.49 -24.03 19.96
CA PHE A 397 14.39 -24.32 19.06
C PHE A 397 14.62 -25.67 18.39
N SER A 398 13.61 -26.54 18.45
CA SER A 398 13.60 -27.80 17.69
C SER A 398 13.43 -27.52 16.18
N PRO A 399 13.69 -28.51 15.30
CA PRO A 399 13.27 -28.43 13.90
C PRO A 399 11.77 -28.15 13.74
N GLN A 400 10.93 -28.65 14.65
CA GLN A 400 9.48 -28.43 14.68
C GLN A 400 9.14 -26.96 14.98
N ASP A 401 9.76 -26.37 16.01
CA ASP A 401 9.65 -24.92 16.29
C ASP A 401 10.13 -24.10 15.09
N THR A 402 11.28 -24.47 14.53
CA THR A 402 11.90 -23.80 13.38
C THR A 402 10.95 -23.78 12.20
N ALA A 403 10.38 -24.93 11.82
CA ALA A 403 9.42 -25.04 10.73
C ALA A 403 8.13 -24.24 10.99
N ALA A 404 7.61 -24.23 12.23
CA ALA A 404 6.41 -23.49 12.59
C ALA A 404 6.59 -21.95 12.52
N MET A 405 7.83 -21.46 12.63
CA MET A 405 8.17 -20.04 12.49
C MET A 405 8.59 -19.64 11.06
N LEU A 406 8.67 -20.57 10.10
CA LEU A 406 9.10 -20.26 8.73
C LEU A 406 7.94 -19.87 7.81
N LYS A 407 8.12 -18.76 7.10
CA LYS A 407 7.36 -18.37 5.91
C LYS A 407 8.17 -18.71 4.67
N LEU A 408 7.54 -19.38 3.71
CA LEU A 408 8.09 -19.59 2.37
C LEU A 408 7.42 -18.63 1.39
N SER A 409 8.18 -18.08 0.44
CA SER A 409 7.66 -17.24 -0.63
C SER A 409 8.23 -17.67 -1.99
N SER A 410 7.41 -17.52 -3.03
CA SER A 410 7.75 -17.69 -4.44
C SER A 410 7.68 -16.36 -5.23
N GLU A 411 7.59 -15.24 -4.52
CA GLU A 411 7.50 -13.89 -5.08
C GLU A 411 8.77 -13.51 -5.88
N GLY A 412 8.61 -12.64 -6.87
CA GLY A 412 9.68 -12.32 -7.83
C GLY A 412 10.13 -13.48 -8.71
N GLY A 413 9.42 -14.63 -8.69
CA GLY A 413 9.80 -15.82 -9.44
C GLY A 413 10.92 -16.63 -8.80
N THR A 414 11.20 -16.44 -7.51
CA THR A 414 12.28 -17.17 -6.81
C THR A 414 11.79 -17.75 -5.48
N LEU A 415 12.28 -18.94 -5.11
CA LEU A 415 11.97 -19.55 -3.82
C LEU A 415 12.85 -18.95 -2.72
N SER A 416 12.20 -18.51 -1.64
CA SER A 416 12.85 -17.94 -0.46
C SER A 416 12.21 -18.47 0.82
N ALA A 417 12.99 -18.48 1.91
CA ALA A 417 12.55 -18.82 3.26
C ALA A 417 12.95 -17.68 4.21
N THR A 418 12.01 -17.24 5.03
CA THR A 418 12.23 -16.25 6.09
C THR A 418 11.54 -16.68 7.37
N PHE A 419 12.08 -16.30 8.53
CA PHE A 419 11.31 -16.42 9.78
C PHE A 419 10.24 -15.34 9.84
N ASP A 420 9.04 -15.69 10.31
CA ASP A 420 8.04 -14.70 10.69
C ASP A 420 8.54 -13.86 11.87
N PRO A 421 8.58 -12.52 11.77
CA PRO A 421 9.21 -11.68 12.78
C PRO A 421 8.45 -11.68 14.11
N THR A 422 7.12 -11.86 14.10
CA THR A 422 6.30 -11.89 15.31
C THR A 422 6.46 -13.22 16.03
N ALA A 423 6.24 -14.33 15.32
CA ALA A 423 6.39 -15.67 15.89
C ALA A 423 7.82 -15.93 16.40
N LEU A 424 8.85 -15.45 15.68
CA LEU A 424 10.25 -15.53 16.13
C LEU A 424 10.49 -14.72 17.41
N ARG A 425 10.00 -13.48 17.47
CA ARG A 425 10.10 -12.62 18.66
C ARG A 425 9.41 -13.26 19.86
N ASP A 426 8.16 -13.66 19.71
CA ASP A 426 7.35 -14.23 20.78
C ASP A 426 7.92 -15.56 21.27
N ALA A 427 8.40 -16.41 20.37
CA ALA A 427 9.00 -17.70 20.72
C ALA A 427 10.40 -17.57 21.37
N VAL A 428 11.12 -16.47 21.14
CA VAL A 428 12.32 -16.08 21.91
C VAL A 428 11.93 -15.54 23.28
N VAL A 429 11.02 -14.56 23.37
CA VAL A 429 10.59 -13.96 24.66
C VAL A 429 9.97 -15.00 25.59
N ALA A 430 9.20 -15.97 25.06
CA ALA A 430 8.63 -17.07 25.84
C ALA A 430 9.69 -18.03 26.43
N ARG A 431 10.91 -18.09 25.85
CA ARG A 431 12.01 -18.96 26.30
C ARG A 431 13.04 -18.24 27.17
N ILE A 432 13.40 -17.01 26.82
CA ILE A 432 14.44 -16.22 27.51
C ILE A 432 13.84 -15.32 28.60
N GLY A 433 12.55 -15.00 28.51
CA GLY A 433 11.87 -14.00 29.31
C GLY A 433 11.90 -12.61 28.68
N GLN A 434 11.41 -11.61 29.41
CA GLN A 434 11.40 -10.22 28.95
C GLN A 434 12.83 -9.68 28.82
N VAL A 435 13.30 -9.56 27.58
CA VAL A 435 14.61 -8.98 27.21
C VAL A 435 14.48 -7.63 26.48
N GLU A 436 13.26 -7.19 26.21
CA GLU A 436 12.99 -5.93 25.53
C GLU A 436 12.52 -4.84 26.51
N ALA A 437 12.98 -3.61 26.28
CA ALA A 437 12.40 -2.40 26.84
C ALA A 437 11.56 -1.71 25.75
N PRO A 438 10.26 -1.46 25.95
CA PRO A 438 9.45 -0.73 24.97
C PRO A 438 9.94 0.73 24.86
N VAL A 439 9.76 1.31 23.67
CA VAL A 439 10.02 2.74 23.45
C VAL A 439 8.94 3.57 24.14
N GLN A 440 9.33 4.64 24.84
CA GLN A 440 8.43 5.56 25.52
C GLN A 440 8.45 6.91 24.80
N ASN A 441 7.31 7.32 24.25
CA ASN A 441 7.12 8.67 23.72
C ASN A 441 6.95 9.70 24.84
N ALA A 442 7.43 10.93 24.63
CA ALA A 442 7.09 12.06 25.48
C ALA A 442 5.57 12.27 25.49
N THR A 443 4.98 12.34 26.68
CA THR A 443 3.53 12.47 26.87
C THR A 443 3.22 13.02 28.26
N TRP A 444 1.94 13.10 28.62
CA TRP A 444 1.46 13.55 29.93
C TRP A 444 0.55 12.51 30.58
N LYS A 445 0.47 12.55 31.91
CA LYS A 445 -0.46 11.78 32.73
C LYS A 445 -1.18 12.70 33.69
N ILE A 446 -2.45 12.39 33.98
CA ILE A 446 -3.28 13.11 34.94
C ILE A 446 -4.21 12.10 35.62
N ASP A 447 -4.48 12.31 36.91
CA ASP A 447 -5.38 11.45 37.68
C ASP A 447 -6.85 11.71 37.27
N GLY A 448 -7.57 10.65 36.93
CA GLY A 448 -9.00 10.65 36.57
C GLY A 448 -9.88 9.95 37.60
N SER A 449 -9.35 9.61 38.78
CA SER A 449 -10.13 9.01 39.88
C SER A 449 -10.92 10.07 40.65
N ALA A 450 -12.10 9.72 41.16
CA ALA A 450 -12.97 10.63 41.91
C ALA A 450 -12.24 11.39 43.05
N THR A 451 -11.35 10.69 43.77
CA THR A 451 -10.63 11.25 44.93
C THR A 451 -9.34 11.98 44.57
N GLY A 452 -8.68 11.62 43.46
CA GLY A 452 -7.42 12.23 43.03
C GLY A 452 -7.60 13.40 42.07
N ALA A 453 -8.51 13.27 41.10
CA ALA A 453 -8.69 14.20 39.98
C ALA A 453 -8.94 15.66 40.38
N PRO A 454 -9.78 16.00 41.38
CA PRO A 454 -10.05 17.39 41.74
C PRO A 454 -8.79 18.19 42.09
N GLY A 455 -7.83 17.56 42.78
CA GLY A 455 -6.56 18.18 43.21
C GLY A 455 -5.35 17.87 42.33
N ALA A 456 -5.51 17.07 41.27
CA ALA A 456 -4.41 16.60 40.44
C ALA A 456 -3.72 17.71 39.65
N ARG A 457 -2.47 17.44 39.24
CA ARG A 457 -1.66 18.30 38.35
C ARG A 457 -1.04 17.47 37.24
N PRO A 458 -0.97 17.97 35.99
CA PRO A 458 -0.35 17.26 34.87
C PRO A 458 1.08 16.81 35.18
N GLN A 459 1.35 15.52 34.98
CA GLN A 459 2.67 14.90 35.16
C GLN A 459 3.28 14.61 33.80
N TYR A 460 4.41 15.24 33.49
CA TYR A 460 5.14 14.97 32.26
C TYR A 460 5.86 13.61 32.33
N VAL A 461 5.74 12.82 31.27
CA VAL A 461 6.47 11.58 31.06
C VAL A 461 7.51 11.83 29.97
N PRO A 462 8.82 11.78 30.29
CA PRO A 462 9.85 12.02 29.29
C PRO A 462 9.92 10.90 28.25
N ALA A 463 10.36 11.26 27.05
CA ALA A 463 10.71 10.28 26.04
C ALA A 463 11.90 9.42 26.48
N ALA A 464 11.88 8.13 26.19
CA ALA A 464 12.98 7.21 26.43
C ALA A 464 13.11 6.18 25.30
N GLN A 465 14.35 5.88 24.92
CA GLN A 465 14.68 4.89 23.92
C GLN A 465 14.24 3.48 24.32
N GLY A 466 13.60 2.77 23.40
CA GLY A 466 13.36 1.34 23.52
C GLY A 466 14.61 0.53 23.17
N LYS A 467 14.65 -0.72 23.62
CA LYS A 467 15.63 -1.72 23.20
C LYS A 467 14.87 -2.99 22.83
N LEU A 468 14.78 -3.28 21.54
CA LEU A 468 13.95 -4.34 20.97
C LEU A 468 14.83 -5.43 20.33
N ILE A 469 14.26 -6.61 20.08
CA ILE A 469 14.93 -7.67 19.31
C ILE A 469 14.97 -7.24 17.84
N ASP A 470 16.14 -7.29 17.22
CA ASP A 470 16.27 -7.11 15.77
C ASP A 470 15.86 -8.41 15.07
N THR A 471 14.57 -8.57 14.84
CA THR A 471 14.00 -9.78 14.22
C THR A 471 14.49 -10.01 12.79
N ALA A 472 14.89 -8.96 12.08
CA ALA A 472 15.43 -9.05 10.73
C ALA A 472 16.88 -9.58 10.74
N ALA A 473 17.75 -9.00 11.57
CA ALA A 473 19.12 -9.49 11.74
C ALA A 473 19.15 -10.89 12.38
N LEU A 474 18.22 -11.19 13.30
CA LEU A 474 18.08 -12.51 13.91
C LEU A 474 17.63 -13.55 12.87
N SER A 475 16.60 -13.24 12.06
CA SER A 475 16.12 -14.10 10.98
C SER A 475 17.24 -14.40 9.97
N ALA A 476 17.96 -13.38 9.49
CA ALA A 476 19.08 -13.54 8.57
C ALA A 476 20.23 -14.37 9.18
N SER A 477 20.52 -14.19 10.47
CA SER A 477 21.57 -14.94 11.18
C SER A 477 21.18 -16.40 11.43
N LEU A 478 19.92 -16.66 11.80
CA LEU A 478 19.38 -18.01 11.99
C LEU A 478 19.28 -18.80 10.69
N LEU A 479 18.88 -18.15 9.59
CA LEU A 479 18.91 -18.76 8.26
C LEU A 479 20.34 -19.17 7.91
N LYS A 480 21.31 -18.24 7.97
CA LYS A 480 22.72 -18.49 7.65
C LYS A 480 23.33 -19.60 8.52
N ALA A 481 23.08 -19.57 9.82
CA ALA A 481 23.51 -20.62 10.75
C ALA A 481 22.88 -21.97 10.38
N GLY A 482 21.56 -22.00 10.17
CA GLY A 482 20.80 -23.20 9.85
C GLY A 482 21.16 -23.84 8.50
N THR A 483 21.47 -23.05 7.47
CA THR A 483 21.82 -23.56 6.13
C THR A 483 23.28 -24.01 6.02
N SER A 484 24.18 -23.50 6.88
CA SER A 484 25.64 -23.63 6.65
C SER A 484 26.43 -24.25 7.80
N ALA A 485 25.89 -24.33 9.02
CA ALA A 485 26.59 -24.96 10.15
C ALA A 485 26.12 -26.40 10.39
N THR A 486 27.10 -27.29 10.56
CA THR A 486 26.93 -28.74 10.79
C THR A 486 27.12 -29.16 12.25
N ASP A 487 27.45 -28.22 13.14
CA ASP A 487 27.61 -28.46 14.58
C ASP A 487 26.75 -27.50 15.43
N VAL A 488 26.66 -27.77 16.74
CA VAL A 488 25.82 -26.99 17.67
C VAL A 488 26.38 -25.57 17.88
N ALA A 489 27.70 -25.39 17.76
CA ALA A 489 28.35 -24.10 17.97
C ALA A 489 28.00 -23.10 16.84
N GLY A 490 28.17 -23.51 15.57
CA GLY A 490 27.79 -22.70 14.42
C GLY A 490 26.28 -22.53 14.23
N ARG A 491 25.46 -23.38 14.88
CA ARG A 491 23.99 -23.27 14.96
C ARG A 491 23.50 -22.44 16.16
N THR A 492 24.41 -21.84 16.91
CA THR A 492 24.11 -20.90 17.99
C THR A 492 24.35 -19.46 17.51
N VAL A 493 23.34 -18.61 17.65
CA VAL A 493 23.31 -17.22 17.17
C VAL A 493 23.13 -16.26 18.35
N PRO A 494 23.96 -15.21 18.51
CA PRO A 494 23.72 -14.21 19.55
C PRO A 494 22.47 -13.39 19.22
N LEU A 495 21.63 -13.11 20.22
CA LEU A 495 20.42 -12.31 20.08
C LEU A 495 20.77 -10.84 19.71
N PRO A 496 20.49 -10.38 18.48
CA PRO A 496 20.75 -9.00 18.11
C PRO A 496 19.66 -8.10 18.69
N MET A 497 20.07 -6.97 19.26
CA MET A 497 19.18 -5.99 19.86
C MET A 497 19.37 -4.64 19.16
N VAL A 498 18.27 -3.99 18.80
CA VAL A 498 18.24 -2.68 18.16
C VAL A 498 17.70 -1.62 19.13
N VAL A 499 18.20 -0.40 19.04
CA VAL A 499 17.67 0.76 19.78
C VAL A 499 16.50 1.33 18.97
N ALA A 500 15.36 1.52 19.63
CA ALA A 500 14.15 2.09 19.03
C ALA A 500 13.97 3.53 19.53
N GLU A 501 14.13 4.50 18.63
CA GLU A 501 13.95 5.92 18.96
C GLU A 501 12.46 6.28 19.14
N PRO A 502 12.11 7.12 20.12
CA PRO A 502 10.74 7.60 20.31
C PRO A 502 10.32 8.56 19.19
N THR A 503 9.08 8.40 18.71
CA THR A 503 8.48 9.25 17.67
C THR A 503 7.94 10.59 18.18
N VAL A 504 7.88 10.77 19.51
CA VAL A 504 7.61 12.07 20.14
C VAL A 504 8.67 12.32 21.20
N THR A 505 9.47 13.38 21.00
CA THR A 505 10.61 13.79 21.86
C THR A 505 10.42 15.16 22.50
N THR A 506 9.33 15.87 22.18
CA THR A 506 9.04 17.25 22.61
C THR A 506 9.22 17.42 24.13
N PRO A 507 10.13 18.30 24.60
CA PRO A 507 10.41 18.49 26.02
C PRO A 507 9.26 19.21 26.72
N GLN A 508 9.15 19.02 28.04
CA GLN A 508 8.02 19.47 28.88
C GLN A 508 7.60 20.93 28.64
N ASN A 509 8.57 21.83 28.51
CA ASN A 509 8.37 23.27 28.35
C ASN A 509 7.77 23.68 26.99
N GLU A 510 7.84 22.83 25.97
CA GLU A 510 7.32 23.13 24.62
C GLU A 510 5.85 22.74 24.45
N TRP A 511 5.30 21.86 25.31
CA TRP A 511 3.88 21.49 25.25
C TRP A 511 2.94 22.62 25.68
N GLY A 512 3.38 23.51 26.58
CA GLY A 512 2.52 24.57 27.13
C GLY A 512 1.34 24.04 27.94
N ILE A 513 1.49 22.96 28.70
CA ILE A 513 0.46 22.45 29.62
C ILE A 513 0.80 22.91 31.04
N SER A 514 0.07 23.91 31.54
CA SER A 514 0.44 24.67 32.75
C SER A 514 -0.72 25.04 33.68
N GLU A 515 -1.88 25.41 33.12
CA GLU A 515 -3.07 25.88 33.84
C GLU A 515 -4.36 25.29 33.26
N VAL A 516 -5.50 25.50 33.93
CA VAL A 516 -6.82 25.11 33.43
C VAL A 516 -7.34 26.22 32.53
N ILE A 517 -7.72 25.87 31.29
CA ILE A 517 -8.27 26.81 30.31
C ILE A 517 -9.78 26.68 30.12
N GLY A 518 -10.38 25.55 30.49
CA GLY A 518 -11.83 25.33 30.51
C GLY A 518 -12.20 24.12 31.35
N GLU A 519 -13.36 24.15 32.02
CA GLU A 519 -13.83 23.06 32.89
C GLU A 519 -15.36 23.05 32.91
N PHE A 520 -15.97 21.87 32.74
CA PHE A 520 -17.41 21.72 32.77
C PHE A 520 -17.83 20.42 33.48
N ALA A 521 -19.05 20.41 34.02
CA ALA A 521 -19.63 19.25 34.69
C ALA A 521 -21.12 19.08 34.33
N THR A 522 -21.62 17.84 34.32
CA THR A 522 -23.06 17.57 34.17
C THR A 522 -23.56 16.49 35.13
N PRO A 523 -24.78 16.61 35.69
CA PRO A 523 -25.31 15.67 36.66
C PRO A 523 -25.82 14.38 36.02
N TYR A 524 -25.64 13.25 36.69
CA TYR A 524 -26.19 11.94 36.32
C TYR A 524 -26.85 11.26 37.53
N ASN A 525 -27.71 10.26 37.28
CA ASN A 525 -28.31 9.45 38.34
C ASN A 525 -27.41 8.24 38.62
N SER A 526 -26.80 8.14 39.81
CA SER A 526 -25.95 6.99 40.17
C SER A 526 -26.71 5.67 40.36
N GLY A 527 -28.04 5.72 40.53
CA GLY A 527 -28.89 4.53 40.59
C GLY A 527 -29.07 3.81 39.25
N ASP A 528 -28.72 4.47 38.13
CA ASP A 528 -28.69 3.85 36.80
C ASP A 528 -27.30 3.24 36.57
N ALA A 529 -27.13 1.98 36.96
CA ALA A 529 -25.83 1.31 36.96
C ALA A 529 -25.24 1.08 35.55
N PRO A 530 -25.97 0.58 34.53
CA PRO A 530 -25.44 0.42 33.18
C PRO A 530 -25.01 1.75 32.56
N ARG A 531 -25.80 2.81 32.72
CA ARG A 531 -25.44 4.15 32.25
C ARG A 531 -24.26 4.74 33.02
N THR A 532 -24.18 4.51 34.34
CA THR A 532 -23.03 4.95 35.17
C THR A 532 -21.75 4.23 34.76
N GLN A 533 -21.81 2.94 34.39
CA GLN A 533 -20.68 2.22 33.81
C GLN A 533 -20.24 2.87 32.49
N ASN A 534 -21.16 3.17 31.57
CA ASN A 534 -20.85 3.85 30.30
C ASN A 534 -20.21 5.23 30.51
N LEU A 535 -20.71 6.03 31.46
CA LEU A 535 -20.11 7.34 31.80
C LEU A 535 -18.72 7.19 32.43
N THR A 536 -18.54 6.22 33.33
CA THR A 536 -17.23 5.92 33.95
C THR A 536 -16.22 5.56 32.87
N ARG A 537 -16.59 4.61 31.98
CA ARG A 537 -15.73 4.14 30.90
C ARG A 537 -15.39 5.25 29.90
N GLY A 538 -16.35 6.10 29.57
CA GLY A 538 -16.12 7.28 28.72
C GLY A 538 -15.17 8.30 29.36
N ALA A 539 -15.29 8.54 30.67
CA ALA A 539 -14.38 9.43 31.39
C ALA A 539 -12.95 8.86 31.49
N GLU A 540 -12.79 7.56 31.77
CA GLU A 540 -11.49 6.87 31.76
C GLU A 540 -10.74 7.05 30.42
N LEU A 541 -11.47 6.96 29.31
CA LEU A 541 -10.90 7.03 27.96
C LEU A 541 -10.56 8.47 27.54
N VAL A 542 -11.38 9.46 27.92
CA VAL A 542 -11.08 10.88 27.69
C VAL A 542 -9.87 11.33 28.54
N ASN A 543 -9.76 10.84 29.77
CA ASN A 543 -8.73 11.27 30.72
C ASN A 543 -7.31 10.91 30.27
N GLY A 544 -6.44 11.92 30.14
CA GLY A 544 -5.07 11.76 29.65
C GLY A 544 -4.90 12.03 28.16
N THR A 545 -5.98 12.28 27.40
CA THR A 545 -5.91 12.61 25.98
C THR A 545 -5.18 13.94 25.77
N VAL A 546 -4.13 13.96 24.95
CA VAL A 546 -3.41 15.18 24.55
C VAL A 546 -3.72 15.52 23.10
N VAL A 547 -4.13 16.76 22.86
CA VAL A 547 -4.51 17.33 21.56
C VAL A 547 -3.47 18.38 21.19
N LYS A 548 -2.69 18.15 20.12
CA LYS A 548 -1.61 19.05 19.69
C LYS A 548 -2.15 20.33 19.02
N PRO A 549 -1.34 21.39 18.87
CA PRO A 549 -1.66 22.52 17.99
C PRO A 549 -2.12 22.06 16.60
N GLY A 550 -3.28 22.54 16.16
CA GLY A 550 -3.92 22.15 14.90
C GLY A 550 -4.54 20.76 14.85
N GLU A 551 -4.53 19.99 15.94
CA GLU A 551 -5.14 18.65 15.99
C GLU A 551 -6.63 18.71 16.34
N VAL A 552 -7.40 17.80 15.74
CA VAL A 552 -8.83 17.61 15.97
C VAL A 552 -9.02 16.54 17.06
N PHE A 553 -9.60 16.94 18.20
CA PHE A 553 -10.19 15.99 19.14
C PHE A 553 -11.46 15.38 18.53
N SER A 554 -11.64 14.08 18.72
CA SER A 554 -12.83 13.32 18.30
C SER A 554 -13.18 12.37 19.42
N LEU A 555 -14.40 12.46 19.95
CA LEU A 555 -14.80 11.63 21.09
C LEU A 555 -14.94 10.17 20.65
N GLU A 556 -15.55 9.90 19.49
CA GLU A 556 -15.64 8.56 18.90
C GLU A 556 -14.25 7.90 18.78
N LYS A 557 -13.25 8.61 18.23
CA LYS A 557 -11.87 8.09 18.11
C LYS A 557 -11.22 7.82 19.47
N VAL A 558 -11.58 8.57 20.51
CA VAL A 558 -11.06 8.42 21.87
C VAL A 558 -11.74 7.28 22.63
N LEU A 559 -13.03 7.04 22.37
CA LEU A 559 -13.78 5.92 22.93
C LEU A 559 -13.40 4.58 22.28
N GLY A 560 -13.15 4.58 20.97
CA GLY A 560 -12.85 3.36 20.21
C GLY A 560 -14.09 2.52 19.95
N GLU A 561 -13.97 1.20 20.03
CA GLU A 561 -15.09 0.27 19.85
C GLU A 561 -16.01 0.30 21.08
N VAL A 562 -17.30 0.56 20.86
CA VAL A 562 -18.30 0.74 21.91
C VAL A 562 -19.14 -0.53 22.04
N ASP A 563 -18.61 -1.49 22.80
CA ASP A 563 -19.22 -2.80 23.07
C ASP A 563 -18.86 -3.32 24.47
N SER A 564 -19.38 -4.51 24.81
CA SER A 564 -19.18 -5.14 26.12
C SER A 564 -17.81 -5.78 26.35
N GLU A 565 -17.03 -6.09 25.31
CA GLU A 565 -15.62 -6.51 25.47
C GLU A 565 -14.75 -5.30 25.81
N HIS A 566 -15.09 -4.12 25.28
CA HIS A 566 -14.45 -2.83 25.58
C HIS A 566 -14.97 -2.13 26.84
N GLY A 567 -15.94 -2.73 27.54
CA GLY A 567 -16.40 -2.33 28.87
C GLY A 567 -17.69 -1.52 28.93
N PHE A 568 -18.43 -1.40 27.82
CA PHE A 568 -19.72 -0.71 27.76
C PHE A 568 -20.90 -1.67 28.00
N ALA A 569 -22.06 -1.10 28.31
CA ALA A 569 -23.31 -1.80 28.53
C ALA A 569 -24.45 -1.19 27.71
N ASP A 570 -25.49 -1.98 27.44
CA ASP A 570 -26.77 -1.45 26.97
C ASP A 570 -27.43 -0.58 28.06
N ALA A 571 -27.88 0.60 27.67
CA ALA A 571 -28.58 1.54 28.54
C ALA A 571 -29.51 2.47 27.73
N GLY A 572 -30.45 3.11 28.41
CA GLY A 572 -31.52 3.89 27.77
C GLY A 572 -31.00 5.04 26.90
N VAL A 573 -31.46 5.06 25.64
CA VAL A 573 -31.34 6.15 24.68
C VAL A 573 -32.72 6.56 24.16
N ILE A 574 -32.82 7.74 23.54
CA ILE A 574 -34.03 8.18 22.83
C ILE A 574 -33.77 8.09 21.33
N GLN A 575 -34.49 7.22 20.63
CA GLN A 575 -34.44 7.08 19.18
C GLN A 575 -35.81 7.41 18.58
N ASN A 576 -35.88 8.31 17.61
CA ASN A 576 -37.14 8.77 16.97
C ASN A 576 -38.23 9.31 17.93
N GLY A 577 -37.87 9.63 19.18
CA GLY A 577 -38.80 10.03 20.24
C GLY A 577 -39.43 8.87 21.02
N GLU A 578 -38.87 7.67 20.94
CA GLU A 578 -39.18 6.50 21.76
C GLU A 578 -37.95 6.13 22.60
N HIS A 579 -38.16 5.59 23.81
CA HIS A 579 -37.07 5.08 24.65
C HIS A 579 -36.74 3.64 24.24
N VAL A 580 -35.46 3.34 24.06
CA VAL A 580 -34.93 2.00 23.78
C VAL A 580 -33.56 1.87 24.43
N ASP A 581 -33.16 0.66 24.84
CA ASP A 581 -31.77 0.43 25.25
C ASP A 581 -30.84 0.34 24.03
N ALA A 582 -29.62 0.87 24.17
CA ALA A 582 -28.54 0.70 23.21
C ALA A 582 -27.16 0.68 23.87
N MET A 583 -26.23 -0.04 23.26
CA MET A 583 -24.85 -0.14 23.70
C MET A 583 -24.18 1.23 23.79
N GLY A 584 -23.56 1.54 24.95
CA GLY A 584 -23.01 2.87 25.20
C GLY A 584 -24.07 3.95 25.51
N GLY A 585 -25.29 3.55 25.86
CA GLY A 585 -26.36 4.47 26.26
C GLY A 585 -25.90 5.44 27.36
N GLY A 586 -26.15 6.73 27.12
CA GLY A 586 -25.69 7.84 27.96
C GLY A 586 -24.43 8.56 27.49
N LEU A 587 -23.64 8.03 26.54
CA LEU A 587 -22.36 8.66 26.11
C LEU A 587 -22.50 10.07 25.50
N SER A 588 -23.66 10.48 25.00
CA SER A 588 -23.94 11.89 24.66
C SER A 588 -23.78 12.87 25.84
N GLN A 589 -23.79 12.39 27.08
CA GLN A 589 -23.45 13.21 28.25
C GLN A 589 -21.94 13.43 28.38
N VAL A 590 -21.10 12.44 28.00
CA VAL A 590 -19.65 12.61 27.86
C VAL A 590 -19.38 13.61 26.74
N ALA A 591 -20.04 13.45 25.58
CA ALA A 591 -19.98 14.40 24.47
C ALA A 591 -20.35 15.83 24.91
N THR A 592 -21.48 15.99 25.58
CA THR A 592 -21.93 17.30 26.08
C THR A 592 -20.95 17.91 27.09
N THR A 593 -20.38 17.12 28.01
CA THR A 593 -19.46 17.66 29.02
C THR A 593 -18.12 18.06 28.39
N THR A 594 -17.55 17.21 27.53
CA THR A 594 -16.31 17.51 26.80
C THR A 594 -16.48 18.67 25.82
N PHE A 595 -17.60 18.73 25.08
CA PHE A 595 -17.95 19.87 24.23
C PHE A 595 -17.90 21.18 25.02
N ASN A 596 -18.56 21.24 26.17
CA ASN A 596 -18.63 22.47 26.96
C ASN A 596 -17.27 22.88 27.55
N ALA A 597 -16.45 21.92 27.99
CA ALA A 597 -15.09 22.21 28.43
C ALA A 597 -14.22 22.77 27.27
N GLY A 598 -14.33 22.21 26.06
CA GLY A 598 -13.69 22.75 24.84
C GLY A 598 -14.24 24.12 24.42
N PHE A 599 -15.55 24.30 24.55
CA PHE A 599 -16.25 25.53 24.19
C PHE A 599 -15.83 26.71 25.10
N GLU A 600 -15.71 26.46 26.41
CA GLU A 600 -15.22 27.45 27.38
C GLU A 600 -13.71 27.67 27.32
N ALA A 601 -12.94 26.64 26.93
CA ALA A 601 -11.52 26.77 26.57
C ALA A 601 -11.26 27.54 25.26
N GLY A 602 -12.32 27.92 24.53
CA GLY A 602 -12.22 28.70 23.29
C GLY A 602 -11.80 27.91 22.06
N MET A 603 -11.78 26.56 22.13
CA MET A 603 -11.46 25.67 21.01
C MET A 603 -12.41 25.90 19.82
N ASP A 604 -11.96 25.58 18.61
CA ASP A 604 -12.79 25.69 17.41
C ASP A 604 -13.83 24.57 17.38
N ASP A 605 -15.10 24.92 17.30
CA ASP A 605 -16.19 23.97 17.14
C ASP A 605 -16.10 23.33 15.74
N THR A 606 -15.94 22.01 15.68
CA THR A 606 -15.60 21.28 14.44
C THR A 606 -16.69 20.30 14.03
N GLU A 607 -17.32 19.64 15.00
CA GLU A 607 -18.53 18.85 14.79
C GLU A 607 -19.38 18.88 16.07
N HIS A 608 -20.56 19.50 15.96
CA HIS A 608 -21.50 19.68 17.06
C HIS A 608 -22.94 19.48 16.59
N HIS A 609 -23.64 18.56 17.25
CA HIS A 609 -25.01 18.18 16.93
C HIS A 609 -25.88 18.17 18.20
N PRO A 610 -26.73 19.18 18.44
CA PRO A 610 -27.64 19.18 19.57
C PRO A 610 -28.74 18.13 19.42
N HIS A 611 -29.24 17.61 20.54
CA HIS A 611 -30.38 16.69 20.54
C HIS A 611 -31.66 17.38 20.03
N GLN A 612 -32.59 16.58 19.49
CA GLN A 612 -33.90 17.06 19.04
C GLN A 612 -34.77 17.60 20.20
N TYR A 613 -34.56 17.11 21.42
CA TYR A 613 -35.31 17.46 22.63
C TYR A 613 -34.39 18.08 23.67
N TYR A 614 -34.91 18.98 24.51
CA TYR A 614 -34.10 19.70 25.50
C TYR A 614 -34.00 18.91 26.81
N PHE A 615 -32.77 18.61 27.26
CA PHE A 615 -32.55 18.01 28.58
C PHE A 615 -32.16 19.06 29.63
N GLU A 616 -32.93 19.17 30.71
CA GLU A 616 -32.70 20.17 31.78
C GLU A 616 -31.34 20.08 32.49
N ARG A 617 -30.71 18.89 32.45
CA ARG A 617 -29.33 18.66 32.94
C ARG A 617 -28.23 19.36 32.10
N TYR A 618 -28.56 19.99 30.97
CA TYR A 618 -27.61 20.66 30.08
C TYR A 618 -27.97 22.14 29.89
N PRO A 619 -27.00 23.03 29.58
CA PRO A 619 -27.31 24.40 29.18
C PRO A 619 -27.99 24.39 27.80
N ALA A 620 -29.16 25.04 27.71
CA ALA A 620 -29.90 25.14 26.47
C ALA A 620 -29.05 25.77 25.34
N GLY A 621 -28.98 25.09 24.20
CA GLY A 621 -28.16 25.45 23.05
C GLY A 621 -26.69 25.01 23.12
N ARG A 622 -26.28 24.30 24.18
CA ARG A 622 -24.88 23.83 24.37
C ARG A 622 -24.79 22.34 24.73
N GLU A 623 -25.55 21.49 24.06
CA GLU A 623 -25.51 20.03 24.25
C GLU A 623 -25.06 19.31 22.98
N ALA A 624 -24.34 18.20 23.12
CA ALA A 624 -23.79 17.43 22.01
C ALA A 624 -24.29 15.98 22.04
N THR A 625 -24.72 15.48 20.89
CA THR A 625 -25.13 14.10 20.65
C THR A 625 -23.92 13.29 20.20
N LEU A 626 -23.76 12.06 20.70
CA LEU A 626 -22.89 11.05 20.13
C LEU A 626 -23.75 9.92 19.54
N TRP A 627 -23.42 9.45 18.35
CA TRP A 627 -23.94 8.21 17.80
C TRP A 627 -22.87 7.55 16.92
N THR A 628 -22.34 6.41 17.36
CA THR A 628 -21.21 5.76 16.68
C THR A 628 -21.51 5.43 15.21
N GLY A 629 -20.51 5.65 14.36
CA GLY A 629 -20.57 5.58 12.91
C GLY A 629 -21.38 6.68 12.21
N ASN A 630 -21.98 7.65 12.92
CA ASN A 630 -22.90 8.63 12.32
C ASN A 630 -22.77 10.08 12.83
N LEU A 631 -22.54 10.30 14.13
CA LEU A 631 -22.45 11.62 14.77
C LEU A 631 -21.35 11.59 15.85
N ASP A 632 -20.37 12.48 15.75
CA ASP A 632 -19.34 12.66 16.77
C ASP A 632 -19.45 14.05 17.43
N MET A 633 -18.66 14.27 18.46
CA MET A 633 -18.36 15.58 19.03
C MET A 633 -16.87 15.86 18.78
N LYS A 634 -16.57 16.91 18.00
CA LYS A 634 -15.22 17.26 17.59
C LYS A 634 -14.90 18.73 17.86
N PHE A 635 -13.71 19.00 18.39
CA PHE A 635 -13.15 20.33 18.48
C PHE A 635 -11.71 20.36 17.96
N THR A 636 -11.30 21.47 17.35
CA THR A 636 -9.92 21.67 16.90
C THR A 636 -9.18 22.55 17.88
N ASN A 637 -7.99 22.14 18.28
CA ASN A 637 -7.09 22.99 19.06
C ASN A 637 -6.42 24.02 18.15
N SER A 638 -7.06 25.19 18.02
CA SER A 638 -6.58 26.32 17.21
C SER A 638 -5.48 27.16 17.88
N THR A 639 -4.94 26.71 19.01
CA THR A 639 -3.91 27.44 19.78
C THR A 639 -2.49 26.96 19.46
N SER A 640 -1.48 27.74 19.88
CA SER A 640 -0.06 27.39 19.80
C SER A 640 0.43 26.39 20.85
N HIS A 641 -0.45 25.90 21.74
CA HIS A 641 -0.09 25.02 22.85
C HIS A 641 -0.87 23.71 22.78
N ALA A 642 -0.33 22.64 23.36
CA ALA A 642 -1.07 21.38 23.49
C ALA A 642 -2.13 21.50 24.59
N VAL A 643 -3.24 20.79 24.41
CA VAL A 643 -4.31 20.69 25.39
C VAL A 643 -4.34 19.27 25.94
N LEU A 644 -4.33 19.12 27.26
CA LEU A 644 -4.51 17.84 27.96
C LEU A 644 -5.92 17.79 28.57
N ALA A 645 -6.71 16.80 28.16
CA ALA A 645 -8.00 16.50 28.76
C ALA A 645 -7.83 15.69 30.04
N GLN A 646 -8.55 16.09 31.08
CA GLN A 646 -8.76 15.35 32.32
C GLN A 646 -10.27 15.11 32.46
N ALA A 647 -10.67 13.90 32.81
CA ALA A 647 -12.08 13.55 32.99
C ALA A 647 -12.25 12.57 34.15
N TRP A 648 -13.32 12.71 34.92
CA TRP A 648 -13.64 11.86 36.07
C TRP A 648 -15.12 11.94 36.42
N LEU A 649 -15.59 11.00 37.24
CA LEU A 649 -16.88 11.09 37.92
C LEU A 649 -16.65 11.34 39.41
N ASP A 650 -17.40 12.27 40.00
CA ASP A 650 -17.46 12.52 41.45
C ASP A 650 -18.81 13.16 41.81
N GLY A 651 -19.34 12.91 43.01
CA GLY A 651 -20.54 13.61 43.52
C GLY A 651 -21.78 13.63 42.60
N GLU A 652 -22.06 12.54 41.89
CA GLU A 652 -23.11 12.44 40.85
C GLU A 652 -22.94 13.42 39.67
N GLN A 653 -21.72 13.93 39.44
CA GLN A 653 -21.31 14.68 38.26
C GLN A 653 -20.30 13.87 37.43
N ILE A 654 -20.40 13.97 36.11
CA ILE A 654 -19.23 13.76 35.24
C ILE A 654 -18.57 15.12 34.99
N HIS A 655 -17.26 15.18 35.15
CA HIS A 655 -16.42 16.35 34.95
C HIS A 655 -15.50 16.18 33.74
N VAL A 656 -15.26 17.27 33.01
CA VAL A 656 -14.16 17.37 32.03
C VAL A 656 -13.45 18.71 32.20
N ARG A 657 -12.12 18.67 32.29
CA ARG A 657 -11.23 19.82 32.49
C ARG A 657 -10.12 19.79 31.44
N LEU A 658 -9.86 20.92 30.80
CA LEU A 658 -8.81 21.08 29.79
C LEU A 658 -7.65 21.90 30.34
N TRP A 659 -6.45 21.33 30.25
CA TRP A 659 -5.19 21.91 30.73
C TRP A 659 -4.32 22.36 29.55
N SER A 660 -3.83 23.61 29.58
CA SER A 660 -2.94 24.18 28.55
C SER A 660 -2.24 25.44 29.10
N THR A 661 -1.96 26.43 28.26
CA THR A 661 -1.64 27.82 28.61
C THR A 661 -2.78 28.69 28.09
N LYS A 662 -3.25 29.66 28.86
CA LYS A 662 -4.41 30.46 28.47
C LYS A 662 -4.15 31.25 27.18
N TYR A 663 -4.89 30.89 26.14
CA TYR A 663 -4.80 31.52 24.82
C TYR A 663 -5.96 32.49 24.54
N TYR A 664 -7.20 32.11 24.87
CA TYR A 664 -8.39 32.92 24.65
C TYR A 664 -8.97 33.51 25.95
N ASP A 665 -9.42 34.76 25.89
CA ASP A 665 -10.52 35.27 26.71
C ASP A 665 -11.84 34.91 26.04
N VAL A 666 -12.70 34.19 26.77
CA VAL A 666 -13.99 33.68 26.27
C VAL A 666 -15.13 34.30 27.06
N SER A 667 -16.21 34.68 26.37
CA SER A 667 -17.46 35.11 27.00
C SER A 667 -18.65 34.55 26.23
N ILE A 668 -19.58 33.92 26.94
CA ILE A 668 -20.73 33.21 26.38
C ILE A 668 -22.01 33.90 26.87
N THR A 669 -22.95 34.11 25.95
CA THR A 669 -24.28 34.68 26.22
C THR A 669 -25.35 33.87 25.50
N SER A 670 -26.58 33.89 26.04
CA SER A 670 -27.73 33.21 25.42
C SER A 670 -28.88 34.18 25.24
N SER A 671 -29.69 33.98 24.20
CA SER A 671 -30.95 34.67 24.00
C SER A 671 -32.02 34.20 25.01
N ASP A 672 -33.11 34.96 25.13
CA ASP A 672 -34.37 34.42 25.62
C ASP A 672 -34.81 33.20 24.79
N ARG A 673 -35.54 32.27 25.42
CA ARG A 673 -36.19 31.15 24.72
C ARG A 673 -37.38 31.69 23.90
N SER A 674 -37.51 31.23 22.66
CA SER A 674 -38.50 31.74 21.70
C SER A 674 -39.16 30.61 20.90
N ASN A 675 -40.12 30.95 20.01
CA ASN A 675 -40.76 30.00 19.06
C ASN A 675 -41.25 28.68 19.70
N PHE A 676 -41.88 28.78 20.88
CA PHE A 676 -42.29 27.64 21.69
C PHE A 676 -43.19 26.66 20.94
N ARG A 677 -42.90 25.36 21.11
CA ARG A 677 -43.59 24.23 20.46
C ARG A 677 -44.23 23.35 21.53
N PRO A 678 -45.54 23.10 21.47
CA PRO A 678 -46.24 22.32 22.48
C PRO A 678 -45.81 20.86 22.46
N VAL A 679 -45.94 20.24 23.63
CA VAL A 679 -45.91 18.78 23.84
C VAL A 679 -46.89 18.08 22.88
N ARG A 680 -46.51 16.91 22.37
CA ARG A 680 -47.31 16.14 21.39
C ARG A 680 -47.66 14.77 21.95
N THR A 681 -48.95 14.45 22.07
CA THR A 681 -49.39 13.08 22.41
C THR A 681 -49.27 12.14 21.22
N LYS A 682 -48.58 11.01 21.41
CA LYS A 682 -48.61 9.83 20.53
C LYS A 682 -49.42 8.72 21.22
N HIS A 683 -50.03 7.85 20.41
CA HIS A 683 -50.61 6.60 20.90
C HIS A 683 -49.88 5.39 20.32
N GLY A 684 -49.63 4.39 21.15
CA GLY A 684 -48.98 3.13 20.78
C GLY A 684 -49.71 1.94 21.38
N SER A 685 -49.29 0.73 20.97
CA SER A 685 -49.89 -0.54 21.39
C SER A 685 -48.94 -1.69 21.06
N GLY A 686 -48.72 -2.61 21.99
CA GLY A 686 -47.79 -3.73 21.84
C GLY A 686 -47.02 -3.99 23.13
N PRO A 687 -46.25 -5.10 23.21
CA PRO A 687 -45.44 -5.41 24.39
C PRO A 687 -44.28 -4.42 24.57
N ASP A 688 -43.79 -3.83 23.48
CA ASP A 688 -42.61 -2.95 23.43
C ASP A 688 -42.99 -1.46 23.53
N CYS A 689 -44.21 -1.14 23.98
CA CYS A 689 -44.68 0.24 24.14
C CYS A 689 -44.41 0.74 25.56
N GLU A 690 -43.43 1.63 25.72
CA GLU A 690 -43.17 2.29 27.00
C GLU A 690 -43.92 3.64 27.11
N PRO A 691 -44.67 3.87 28.20
CA PRO A 691 -45.39 5.14 28.40
C PRO A 691 -44.46 6.24 28.92
N THR A 692 -44.42 7.38 28.24
CA THR A 692 -43.62 8.56 28.61
C THR A 692 -44.53 9.73 28.92
N SER A 693 -44.34 10.39 30.07
CA SER A 693 -44.99 11.68 30.31
C SER A 693 -44.37 12.74 29.39
N GLY A 694 -45.20 13.55 28.74
CA GLY A 694 -44.78 14.50 27.71
C GLY A 694 -43.90 15.68 28.11
N GLY A 695 -43.14 15.61 29.20
CA GLY A 695 -41.99 16.50 29.46
C GLY A 695 -42.21 18.00 29.28
N GLN A 696 -41.33 18.62 28.49
CA GLN A 696 -41.23 20.07 28.31
C GLN A 696 -41.68 20.54 26.90
N GLN A 697 -42.04 21.82 26.82
CA GLN A 697 -42.25 22.49 25.53
C GLN A 697 -40.90 22.76 24.85
N GLY A 698 -40.83 22.50 23.56
CA GLY A 698 -39.69 22.84 22.72
C GLY A 698 -39.60 24.35 22.48
N PHE A 699 -38.44 24.84 22.08
CA PHE A 699 -38.17 26.26 21.85
C PHE A 699 -36.95 26.46 20.94
N ASP A 700 -36.83 27.65 20.34
CA ASP A 700 -35.61 28.13 19.70
C ASP A 700 -34.78 28.94 20.71
N ILE A 701 -33.47 28.73 20.72
CA ILE A 701 -32.50 29.53 21.48
C ILE A 701 -31.26 29.81 20.64
N THR A 702 -30.64 30.99 20.83
CA THR A 702 -29.34 31.34 20.25
C THR A 702 -28.31 31.48 21.35
N VAL A 703 -27.13 30.90 21.18
CA VAL A 703 -25.98 31.04 22.07
C VAL A 703 -24.84 31.68 21.29
N THR A 704 -24.28 32.76 21.81
CA THR A 704 -23.18 33.50 21.20
C THR A 704 -21.95 33.41 22.09
N ARG A 705 -20.88 32.81 21.57
CA ARG A 705 -19.54 32.80 22.19
C ARG A 705 -18.65 33.82 21.48
N THR A 706 -18.18 34.80 22.23
CA THR A 706 -17.13 35.73 21.80
C THR A 706 -15.77 35.20 22.24
N ARG A 707 -14.74 35.32 21.39
CA ARG A 707 -13.37 34.87 21.68
C ARG A 707 -12.37 35.98 21.37
N LYS A 708 -11.38 36.20 22.25
CA LYS A 708 -10.33 37.22 22.08
C LYS A 708 -8.95 36.66 22.41
N HIS A 709 -7.94 37.01 21.62
CA HIS A 709 -6.53 36.71 21.87
C HIS A 709 -5.72 38.01 21.67
N ASP A 710 -4.84 38.36 22.61
CA ASP A 710 -4.10 39.64 22.64
C ASP A 710 -4.98 40.88 22.35
N GLY A 711 -6.18 40.90 22.92
CA GLY A 711 -7.19 41.96 22.72
C GLY A 711 -7.86 41.98 21.34
N LYS A 712 -7.41 41.19 20.37
CA LYS A 712 -8.04 41.01 19.05
C LYS A 712 -9.22 40.05 19.20
N ALA A 713 -10.40 40.45 18.74
CA ALA A 713 -11.56 39.57 18.68
C ALA A 713 -11.53 38.70 17.41
N LEU A 714 -11.92 37.44 17.57
CA LEU A 714 -12.32 36.56 16.47
C LEU A 714 -13.79 36.87 16.10
N PRO A 715 -14.31 36.38 14.97
CA PRO A 715 -15.75 36.31 14.74
C PRO A 715 -16.45 35.55 15.88
N ASP A 716 -17.65 35.99 16.26
CA ASP A 716 -18.43 35.30 17.30
C ASP A 716 -18.98 33.97 16.77
N ASP A 717 -18.90 32.92 17.59
CA ASP A 717 -19.51 31.62 17.29
C ASP A 717 -20.99 31.67 17.70
N VAL A 718 -21.90 31.56 16.75
CA VAL A 718 -23.35 31.74 16.96
C VAL A 718 -24.10 30.42 16.73
N LEU A 719 -24.36 29.70 17.81
CA LEU A 719 -25.11 28.43 17.80
C LEU A 719 -26.61 28.73 17.88
N THR A 720 -27.40 28.25 16.92
CA THR A 720 -28.87 28.38 16.95
C THR A 720 -29.52 27.01 17.03
N THR A 721 -30.08 26.67 18.19
CA THR A 721 -30.68 25.36 18.45
C THR A 721 -32.21 25.44 18.45
N LYS A 722 -32.85 24.40 17.94
CA LYS A 722 -34.32 24.30 17.83
C LYS A 722 -34.80 22.98 18.40
N TYR A 723 -35.34 23.03 19.61
CA TYR A 723 -35.88 21.86 20.29
C TYR A 723 -37.32 21.61 19.90
N ASP A 724 -37.65 20.37 19.55
CA ASP A 724 -39.03 19.92 19.41
C ASP A 724 -39.74 19.89 20.77
N GLY A 725 -41.07 19.93 20.76
CA GLY A 725 -41.86 19.61 21.95
C GLY A 725 -41.84 18.11 22.22
N ASP A 726 -41.63 17.76 23.49
CA ASP A 726 -41.54 16.38 23.97
C ASP A 726 -42.81 15.56 23.64
N ILE A 727 -42.67 14.24 23.71
CA ILE A 727 -43.72 13.30 23.32
C ILE A 727 -44.35 12.66 24.56
N ASP A 728 -45.66 12.85 24.68
CA ASP A 728 -46.52 12.19 25.65
C ASP A 728 -46.96 10.85 25.04
N MET A 729 -46.26 9.76 25.40
CA MET A 729 -46.46 8.44 24.79
C MET A 729 -47.49 7.66 25.60
N ILE A 730 -48.70 7.50 25.05
CA ILE A 730 -49.79 6.77 25.69
C ILE A 730 -49.93 5.39 25.04
N CYS A 731 -49.56 4.36 25.80
CA CYS A 731 -49.73 2.95 25.42
C CYS A 731 -51.13 2.44 25.81
N ASN A 732 -51.82 1.80 24.85
CA ASN A 732 -53.19 1.28 24.98
C ASN A 732 -53.26 -0.24 24.79
#